data_AF-M5T0L2-F1
#
_entry.id   AF-M5T0L2-F1
#
_cell.length_a   1.000
_cell.length_b   1.000
_cell.length_c   1.000
_cell.angle_alpha   90.00
_cell.angle_beta   90.00
_cell.angle_gamma   90.00
#
_symmetry.space_group_name_H-M   'P 1'
#
loop_
_entity.id
_entity.type
_entity.pdbx_description
1 polymer ?
#
loop_
_entity_poly.entity_id
_entity_poly.type
_entity_poly.pdbx_seq_one_letter_code
_entity_poly.pdbx_strand_id
1 'polypeptide(L)'
;MTIRVALHHKTSYEYDRPIMVGPQLVRLRPAYHGRTPIQSYQLTVSPSEHFVNWQQDPFANPIARLIFEKPINHLSVTVDLVADMTVINPFEFFVDDEAGKFPFEYDDDTKRQLASYLEPGELTPALDAWIKSLPQSNERTIDFIVDINRAAQQKIDYKIRLEPGVQSPEETLTLCSGSCRDSAWMLVDTFRHMGLAARFVSGYLIQLASDQESLDGPSGPTEDFCDLHAWTEVYLPGAGWVGLDPTSGLLAGEGHIPLACTPSYSGAAPITGGHEPCEVTFEHVMKVTRVHEDPRVTKPYTETTWNEVLVAGDEIDKKLNEGDVRLTMGGEPTFVSIDDMDHPQWNTDAVGEDKRVLSNVLLKRFREKLADTDQIAKGSLLHYGQGKWYPGEQLPRWALTCLWRRDGQPIWNDEKWLADEGRDYKHTHEDARRFIRTLSRELNISAKMTFPVHEDIFHYLWKEDRLPVDIDPSDPRLKDPNERAMLMRTFGHGLGTPVGYVLPLRRAWWQAKPGWMGGRWPVRSEKIYLIPGESPIGLRLPLDTLPSDSFSTAPFYTTPLDPTIQHSPLPAPYRGPGAAGGTPRGMESYVAARQGGTTGGDGGRLGGPSESAALAVNEQTLDDVDEDDLPTHNDIVHTALCVEARFGRLHVFMPPAQRLEDYLDLISAVEETCMLTDLPVVVEGYLPPPDDRIDYFKVTPDPGVIEVNTQPSATWRSLVTLTETLYEEARLSRLGTEKFDLDGHHTGTGGGNHVVMGSAKPTDSPFLRRPHLLGSLIRFWHNHPAMSYLFSGKFIGPTSQAPRMDEARSDSVYEMEIALAQLPPEGADVPPWIVDRLFRDLLVDTTGNTHRAEICIDKMYSPDSSTGRLGLVELRGFEMPPHAQMSLSQQLLIRAVVAAFWDKPYREPLIQWGPMLYDRYLLPYFVWQDLKDLTGELQRLGSPVKSDWYAPHHEFRFPLMGELVVDGVRMELRSAIEPWYVMGEEPGSGGTARFVDSSLERMQILVEGMDPGRYAVTCFGHRVPLHKTGVTGQGVAGVKYRAWQPPRCLHPTIGIHTPLQFDLVDLKARRSVGGCTYHAVHPGGVCSDNFPINAKEAESRRAARFDAFTMTGGEIVVPNLPPVVGSEPYPVTMDLRRL
;
A
#
# COMPACT_ATOMS: atom_id res chain seq x y z
N MET A 1 -12.98 -1.90 -14.28
CA MET A 1 -13.76 -0.69 -13.93
C MET A 1 -13.94 0.08 -15.21
N THR A 2 -15.12 0.64 -15.47
CA THR A 2 -15.39 1.29 -16.76
C THR A 2 -15.54 2.80 -16.57
N ILE A 3 -14.80 3.57 -17.37
CA ILE A 3 -15.04 5.00 -17.54
C ILE A 3 -15.79 5.15 -18.85
N ARG A 4 -17.02 5.69 -18.79
CA ARG A 4 -17.77 6.02 -20.00
C ARG A 4 -17.66 7.50 -20.26
N VAL A 5 -17.33 7.83 -21.50
CA VAL A 5 -17.12 9.21 -21.93
C VAL A 5 -18.07 9.56 -23.07
N ALA A 6 -18.63 10.77 -23.01
CA ALA A 6 -19.33 11.37 -24.12
C ALA A 6 -18.37 12.28 -24.89
N LEU A 7 -18.23 12.04 -26.19
CA LEU A 7 -17.50 12.90 -27.11
C LEU A 7 -18.50 13.70 -27.93
N HIS A 8 -18.28 15.02 -27.99
CA HIS A 8 -18.96 15.95 -28.86
C HIS A 8 -17.95 16.51 -29.86
N HIS A 9 -18.19 16.30 -31.15
CA HIS A 9 -17.41 16.88 -32.24
C HIS A 9 -18.35 17.69 -33.14
N LYS A 10 -18.06 18.98 -33.32
CA LYS A 10 -18.73 19.84 -34.28
C LYS A 10 -17.71 20.47 -35.22
N THR A 11 -17.94 20.30 -36.53
CA THR A 11 -17.24 21.03 -37.58
C THR A 11 -18.24 21.88 -38.35
N SER A 12 -17.99 23.17 -38.48
CA SER A 12 -18.87 24.13 -39.17
C SER A 12 -18.12 24.98 -40.18
N TYR A 13 -18.76 25.15 -41.33
CA TYR A 13 -18.33 26.00 -42.42
C TYR A 13 -19.43 27.04 -42.62
N GLU A 14 -19.13 28.32 -42.45
CA GLU A 14 -20.01 29.41 -42.88
C GLU A 14 -19.47 30.00 -44.18
N TYR A 15 -20.31 30.06 -45.19
CA TYR A 15 -19.96 30.60 -46.50
C TYR A 15 -20.40 32.06 -46.59
N ASP A 16 -19.58 32.90 -47.21
CA ASP A 16 -19.86 34.32 -47.43
C ASP A 16 -21.13 34.59 -48.27
N ARG A 17 -21.57 33.59 -49.03
CA ARG A 17 -22.79 33.58 -49.84
C ARG A 17 -23.40 32.18 -49.92
N PRO A 18 -24.68 32.02 -50.31
CA PRO A 18 -25.21 30.72 -50.69
C PRO A 18 -24.43 30.13 -51.87
N ILE A 19 -23.97 28.90 -51.73
CA ILE A 19 -23.21 28.16 -52.74
C ILE A 19 -23.83 26.79 -53.01
N MET A 20 -23.66 26.27 -54.23
CA MET A 20 -23.84 24.83 -54.45
C MET A 20 -22.66 24.07 -53.85
N VAL A 21 -22.98 23.05 -53.05
CA VAL A 21 -22.01 22.06 -52.59
C VAL A 21 -22.27 20.75 -53.34
N GLY A 22 -21.20 20.15 -53.85
CA GLY A 22 -21.24 18.79 -54.38
C GLY A 22 -21.42 17.77 -53.25
N PRO A 23 -21.49 16.47 -53.59
CA PRO A 23 -21.59 15.42 -52.59
C PRO A 23 -20.45 15.51 -51.56
N GLN A 24 -20.80 15.54 -50.27
CA GLN A 24 -19.85 15.52 -49.17
C GLN A 24 -19.76 14.10 -48.61
N LEU A 25 -18.56 13.59 -48.41
CA LEU A 25 -18.29 12.31 -47.77
C LEU A 25 -17.78 12.59 -46.36
N VAL A 26 -18.50 12.08 -45.36
CA VAL A 26 -18.18 12.23 -43.94
C VAL A 26 -17.75 10.88 -43.38
N ARG A 27 -16.53 10.82 -42.83
CA ARG A 27 -15.88 9.62 -42.27
C ARG A 27 -15.70 9.75 -40.76
N LEU A 28 -16.75 10.21 -40.07
CA LEU A 28 -16.72 10.49 -38.63
C LEU A 28 -17.45 9.44 -37.79
N ARG A 29 -17.74 8.27 -38.38
CA ARG A 29 -18.30 7.12 -37.66
C ARG A 29 -17.18 6.15 -37.30
N PRO A 30 -17.09 5.68 -36.05
CA PRO A 30 -16.15 4.64 -35.65
C PRO A 30 -16.20 3.42 -36.57
N ALA A 31 -15.01 2.90 -36.91
CA ALA A 31 -14.85 1.72 -37.73
C ALA A 31 -15.36 0.48 -36.98
N TYR A 32 -15.94 -0.47 -37.71
CA TYR A 32 -16.54 -1.69 -37.13
C TYR A 32 -15.54 -2.61 -36.41
N HIS A 33 -14.25 -2.45 -36.69
CA HIS A 33 -13.16 -3.22 -36.10
C HIS A 33 -12.45 -2.49 -34.96
N GLY A 34 -12.94 -1.32 -34.53
CA GLY A 34 -12.40 -0.61 -33.37
C GLY A 34 -12.51 -1.46 -32.11
N ARG A 35 -11.45 -1.48 -31.29
CA ARG A 35 -11.42 -2.26 -30.04
C ARG A 35 -12.27 -1.62 -28.94
N THR A 36 -12.38 -0.28 -28.95
CA THR A 36 -13.16 0.51 -27.99
C THR A 36 -14.67 0.36 -28.26
N PRO A 37 -15.46 -0.19 -27.33
CA PRO A 37 -16.91 -0.33 -27.52
C PRO A 37 -17.60 1.03 -27.60
N ILE A 38 -18.37 1.24 -28.67
CA ILE A 38 -19.18 2.45 -28.87
C ILE A 38 -20.64 2.15 -28.54
N GLN A 39 -21.11 2.68 -27.40
CA GLN A 39 -22.44 2.39 -26.86
C GLN A 39 -23.55 3.13 -27.62
N SER A 40 -23.26 4.36 -28.05
CA SER A 40 -24.19 5.16 -28.85
C SER A 40 -23.44 6.10 -29.79
N TYR A 41 -24.07 6.42 -30.93
CA TYR A 41 -23.52 7.29 -31.97
C TYR A 41 -24.66 8.04 -32.66
N GLN A 42 -24.49 9.35 -32.85
CA GLN A 42 -25.42 10.20 -33.59
C GLN A 42 -24.65 11.13 -34.53
N LEU A 43 -25.10 11.20 -35.79
CA LEU A 43 -24.66 12.18 -36.78
C LEU A 43 -25.77 13.19 -37.03
N THR A 44 -25.50 14.46 -36.77
CA THR A 44 -26.43 15.57 -37.01
C THR A 44 -25.82 16.52 -38.04
N VAL A 45 -26.58 16.84 -39.09
CA VAL A 45 -26.12 17.70 -40.19
C VAL A 45 -27.07 18.89 -40.36
N SER A 46 -26.50 20.08 -40.48
CA SER A 46 -27.21 21.33 -40.80
C SER A 46 -26.68 21.92 -42.10
N PRO A 47 -27.53 22.44 -43.00
CA PRO A 47 -28.99 22.55 -42.90
C PRO A 47 -29.73 21.21 -42.98
N SER A 48 -30.93 21.13 -42.38
CA SER A 48 -31.71 19.89 -42.26
C SER A 48 -32.26 19.36 -43.59
N GLU A 49 -32.37 20.21 -44.62
CA GLU A 49 -32.76 19.80 -45.97
C GLU A 49 -31.55 19.22 -46.72
N HIS A 50 -31.30 17.92 -46.57
CA HIS A 50 -30.27 17.19 -47.28
C HIS A 50 -30.65 15.71 -47.41
N PHE A 51 -29.98 14.99 -48.31
CA PHE A 51 -30.07 13.54 -48.41
C PHE A 51 -28.82 12.88 -47.83
N VAL A 52 -28.98 11.87 -46.98
CA VAL A 52 -27.89 11.06 -46.41
C VAL A 52 -27.95 9.64 -46.95
N ASN A 53 -26.85 9.17 -47.54
CA ASN A 53 -26.67 7.77 -47.91
C ASN A 53 -25.48 7.18 -47.15
N TRP A 54 -25.74 6.21 -46.27
CA TRP A 54 -24.67 5.45 -45.61
C TRP A 54 -24.16 4.36 -46.54
N GLN A 55 -22.83 4.26 -46.65
CA GLN A 55 -22.15 3.29 -47.49
C GLN A 55 -20.84 2.84 -46.83
N GLN A 56 -20.24 1.78 -47.38
CA GLN A 56 -18.86 1.38 -47.09
C GLN A 56 -17.98 1.73 -48.28
N ASP A 57 -16.75 2.17 -48.01
CA ASP A 57 -15.72 2.29 -49.04
C ASP A 57 -15.05 0.94 -49.35
N PRO A 58 -14.15 0.85 -50.34
CA PRO A 58 -13.44 -0.39 -50.67
C PRO A 58 -12.60 -0.98 -49.51
N PHE A 59 -12.36 -0.22 -48.44
CA PHE A 59 -11.60 -0.62 -47.27
C PHE A 59 -12.51 -0.89 -46.06
N ALA A 60 -13.83 -0.99 -46.29
CA ALA A 60 -14.88 -1.22 -45.31
C ALA A 60 -15.06 -0.10 -44.26
N ASN A 61 -14.56 1.12 -44.53
CA ASN A 61 -14.81 2.27 -43.66
C ASN A 61 -16.26 2.75 -43.82
N PRO A 62 -16.97 3.07 -42.71
CA PRO A 62 -18.30 3.63 -42.78
C PRO A 62 -18.26 5.10 -43.25
N ILE A 63 -19.01 5.41 -44.32
CA ILE A 63 -19.06 6.76 -44.91
C ILE A 63 -20.51 7.23 -45.03
N ALA A 64 -20.80 8.43 -44.52
CA ALA A 64 -22.03 9.15 -44.82
C ALA A 64 -21.82 10.05 -46.05
N ARG A 65 -22.55 9.78 -47.12
CA ARG A 65 -22.58 10.63 -48.32
C ARG A 65 -23.76 11.59 -48.24
N LEU A 66 -23.46 12.88 -48.06
CA LEU A 66 -24.43 13.97 -47.97
C LEU A 66 -24.61 14.62 -49.34
N ILE A 67 -25.85 14.85 -49.75
CA ILE A 67 -26.20 15.53 -51.01
C ILE A 67 -27.15 16.67 -50.69
N PHE A 68 -26.82 17.87 -51.17
CA PHE A 68 -27.61 19.09 -51.00
C PHE A 68 -28.15 19.51 -52.37
N GLU A 69 -29.48 19.60 -52.50
CA GLU A 69 -30.12 19.96 -53.77
C GLU A 69 -30.23 21.48 -53.99
N LYS A 70 -30.16 22.25 -52.91
CA LYS A 70 -30.28 23.70 -52.92
C LYS A 70 -28.96 24.35 -52.47
N PRO A 71 -28.69 25.60 -52.91
CA PRO A 71 -27.57 26.37 -52.37
C PRO A 71 -27.68 26.53 -50.85
N ILE A 72 -26.55 26.39 -50.15
CA ILE A 72 -26.46 26.52 -48.69
C ILE A 72 -25.49 27.64 -48.33
N ASN A 73 -25.74 28.35 -47.23
CA ASN A 73 -24.86 29.39 -46.68
C ASN A 73 -24.03 28.90 -45.49
N HIS A 74 -24.28 27.69 -44.99
CA HIS A 74 -23.47 27.04 -43.98
C HIS A 74 -23.56 25.53 -44.13
N LEU A 75 -22.56 24.80 -43.64
CA LEU A 75 -22.55 23.37 -43.46
C LEU A 75 -22.04 23.06 -42.05
N SER A 76 -22.85 22.42 -41.22
CA SER A 76 -22.43 21.92 -39.90
C SER A 76 -22.57 20.41 -39.86
N VAL A 77 -21.52 19.73 -39.43
CA VAL A 77 -21.49 18.29 -39.16
C VAL A 77 -21.16 18.11 -37.68
N THR A 78 -22.09 17.52 -36.95
CA THR A 78 -21.96 17.24 -35.51
C THR A 78 -22.04 15.74 -35.27
N VAL A 79 -21.09 15.22 -34.50
CA VAL A 79 -21.05 13.84 -34.02
C VAL A 79 -21.07 13.85 -32.50
N ASP A 80 -22.03 13.12 -31.94
CA ASP A 80 -22.10 12.79 -30.53
C ASP A 80 -21.95 11.27 -30.38
N LEU A 81 -21.05 10.82 -29.52
CA LEU A 81 -20.89 9.39 -29.23
C LEU A 81 -20.57 9.13 -27.76
N VAL A 82 -20.91 7.94 -27.28
CA VAL A 82 -20.52 7.44 -25.96
C VAL A 82 -19.59 6.25 -26.14
N ALA A 83 -18.37 6.36 -25.62
CA ALA A 83 -17.33 5.33 -25.69
C ALA A 83 -17.05 4.74 -24.30
N ASP A 84 -16.79 3.44 -24.26
CA ASP A 84 -16.32 2.72 -23.08
C ASP A 84 -14.79 2.70 -23.08
N MET A 85 -14.17 3.40 -22.13
CA MET A 85 -12.73 3.58 -22.00
C MET A 85 -12.10 2.52 -21.09
N THR A 86 -12.58 1.28 -21.15
CA THR A 86 -11.93 0.14 -20.48
C THR A 86 -10.50 -0.01 -21.02
N VAL A 87 -9.52 -0.13 -20.11
CA VAL A 87 -8.10 -0.23 -20.46
C VAL A 87 -7.86 -1.46 -21.34
N ILE A 88 -7.17 -1.26 -22.45
CA ILE A 88 -6.83 -2.30 -23.40
C ILE A 88 -5.31 -2.47 -23.40
N ASN A 89 -4.82 -3.71 -23.25
CA ASN A 89 -3.40 -3.99 -23.44
C ASN A 89 -3.08 -3.91 -24.95
N PRO A 90 -2.26 -2.95 -25.39
CA PRO A 90 -1.94 -2.81 -26.81
C PRO A 90 -1.02 -3.93 -27.31
N PHE A 91 -0.39 -4.72 -26.44
CA PHE A 91 0.49 -5.85 -26.76
C PHE A 91 -0.21 -7.22 -26.72
N GLU A 92 -1.52 -7.24 -26.47
CA GLU A 92 -2.30 -8.47 -26.32
C GLU A 92 -2.68 -9.07 -27.68
N PHE A 93 -1.69 -9.68 -28.33
CA PHE A 93 -1.83 -10.41 -29.60
C PHE A 93 -0.69 -11.42 -29.75
N PHE A 94 -0.83 -12.35 -30.70
CA PHE A 94 0.20 -13.30 -31.05
C PHE A 94 0.71 -13.02 -32.46
N VAL A 95 2.00 -13.19 -32.68
CA VAL A 95 2.61 -13.14 -34.02
C VAL A 95 2.94 -14.58 -34.42
N ASP A 96 2.66 -14.95 -35.67
CA ASP A 96 3.00 -16.29 -36.16
C ASP A 96 4.52 -16.52 -36.10
N ASP A 97 4.95 -17.76 -35.86
CA ASP A 97 6.37 -18.12 -35.69
C ASP A 97 7.26 -17.61 -36.84
N GLU A 98 6.76 -17.66 -38.08
CA GLU A 98 7.45 -17.20 -39.29
C GLU A 98 7.69 -15.70 -39.32
N ALA A 99 6.84 -14.91 -38.64
CA ALA A 99 6.95 -13.47 -38.49
C ALA A 99 7.46 -13.05 -37.10
N GLY A 100 7.88 -14.00 -36.26
CA GLY A 100 8.37 -13.73 -34.90
C GLY A 100 9.65 -12.89 -34.87
N LYS A 101 10.49 -13.01 -35.91
CA LYS A 101 11.73 -12.23 -36.10
C LYS A 101 11.64 -11.38 -37.36
N PHE A 102 12.31 -10.23 -37.36
CA PHE A 102 12.40 -9.38 -38.54
C PHE A 102 13.82 -9.41 -39.12
N PRO A 103 14.00 -9.54 -40.46
CA PRO A 103 12.96 -9.55 -41.50
C PRO A 103 12.25 -10.90 -41.68
N PHE A 104 10.98 -10.83 -42.11
CA PHE A 104 10.19 -11.98 -42.58
C PHE A 104 9.56 -11.66 -43.94
N GLU A 105 9.05 -12.68 -44.63
CA GLU A 105 8.30 -12.51 -45.88
C GLU A 105 6.84 -12.95 -45.70
N TYR A 106 5.90 -12.19 -46.26
CA TYR A 106 4.50 -12.63 -46.37
C TYR A 106 4.37 -13.77 -47.38
N ASP A 107 3.48 -14.72 -47.12
CA ASP A 107 3.11 -15.72 -48.11
C ASP A 107 2.44 -15.07 -49.34
N ASP A 108 2.45 -15.78 -50.47
CA ASP A 108 2.01 -15.24 -51.76
C ASP A 108 0.54 -14.79 -51.78
N ASP A 109 -0.34 -15.45 -51.02
CA ASP A 109 -1.76 -15.10 -50.98
C ASP A 109 -1.98 -13.86 -50.10
N THR A 110 -1.43 -13.84 -48.90
CA THR A 110 -1.46 -12.67 -48.01
C THR A 110 -0.85 -11.45 -48.69
N LYS A 111 0.31 -11.60 -49.35
CA LYS A 111 0.95 -10.51 -50.10
C LYS A 111 0.07 -9.94 -51.20
N ARG A 112 -0.69 -10.80 -51.90
CA ARG A 112 -1.64 -10.39 -52.94
C ARG A 112 -2.82 -9.61 -52.35
N GLN A 113 -3.34 -10.05 -51.20
CA GLN A 113 -4.42 -9.36 -50.49
C GLN A 113 -3.96 -8.00 -49.92
N LEU A 114 -2.69 -7.90 -49.52
CA LEU A 114 -2.08 -6.69 -48.95
C LEU A 114 -1.45 -5.74 -49.98
N ALA A 115 -1.57 -6.01 -51.29
CA ALA A 115 -0.81 -5.32 -52.33
C ALA A 115 -0.86 -3.78 -52.22
N SER A 116 -2.04 -3.20 -52.02
CA SER A 116 -2.23 -1.74 -51.89
C SER A 116 -1.58 -1.13 -50.64
N TYR A 117 -1.26 -1.95 -49.64
CA TYR A 117 -0.62 -1.53 -48.38
C TYR A 117 0.89 -1.75 -48.39
N LEU A 118 1.41 -2.43 -49.41
CA LEU A 118 2.84 -2.71 -49.61
C LEU A 118 3.50 -1.74 -50.59
N GLU A 119 2.72 -1.00 -51.40
CA GLU A 119 3.24 -0.09 -52.43
C GLU A 119 3.88 1.16 -51.79
N PRO A 120 5.22 1.27 -51.79
CA PRO A 120 5.90 2.40 -51.19
C PRO A 120 5.83 3.63 -52.11
N GLY A 121 5.94 4.82 -51.52
CA GLY A 121 6.09 6.07 -52.24
C GLY A 121 7.45 6.21 -52.94
N GLU A 122 7.74 7.45 -53.37
CA GLU A 122 9.03 7.77 -53.95
C GLU A 122 10.13 7.74 -52.86
N LEU A 123 11.18 6.95 -53.08
CA LEU A 123 12.33 6.91 -52.18
C LEU A 123 13.19 8.16 -52.35
N THR A 124 12.92 9.19 -51.57
CA THR A 124 13.65 10.46 -51.59
C THR A 124 14.94 10.42 -50.76
N PRO A 125 15.91 11.35 -50.96
CA PRO A 125 17.20 11.30 -50.28
C PRO A 125 17.13 11.35 -48.75
N ALA A 126 16.25 12.16 -48.15
CA ALA A 126 16.12 12.21 -46.69
C ALA A 126 15.45 10.93 -46.14
N LEU A 127 14.48 10.38 -46.87
CA LEU A 127 13.82 9.12 -46.51
C LEU A 127 14.77 7.92 -46.59
N ASP A 128 15.60 7.84 -47.64
CA ASP A 128 16.65 6.82 -47.78
C ASP A 128 17.69 6.91 -46.65
N ALA A 129 18.12 8.13 -46.29
CA ALA A 129 19.02 8.34 -45.16
C ALA A 129 18.38 7.95 -43.82
N TRP A 130 17.09 8.25 -43.63
CA TRP A 130 16.31 7.86 -42.46
C TRP A 130 16.21 6.34 -42.32
N ILE A 131 15.76 5.64 -43.37
CA ILE A 131 15.62 4.18 -43.38
C ILE A 131 16.95 3.49 -43.07
N LYS A 132 18.07 3.99 -43.63
CA LYS A 132 19.42 3.46 -43.35
C LYS A 132 19.90 3.69 -41.92
N SER A 133 19.34 4.67 -41.21
CA SER A 133 19.68 4.96 -39.82
C SER A 133 18.95 4.06 -38.81
N LEU A 134 17.84 3.44 -39.24
CA LEU A 134 17.00 2.60 -38.41
C LEU A 134 17.54 1.16 -38.32
N PRO A 135 17.15 0.39 -37.29
CA PRO A 135 17.42 -1.05 -37.22
C PRO A 135 16.96 -1.74 -38.51
N GLN A 136 17.72 -2.74 -38.98
CA GLN A 136 17.39 -3.53 -40.19
C GLN A 136 16.90 -4.94 -39.84
N SER A 137 17.03 -5.35 -38.59
CA SER A 137 16.65 -6.66 -38.07
C SER A 137 16.41 -6.58 -36.57
N ASN A 138 15.57 -7.47 -36.04
CA ASN A 138 15.38 -7.65 -34.59
C ASN A 138 15.01 -9.11 -34.30
N GLU A 139 15.40 -9.61 -33.12
CA GLU A 139 15.01 -10.93 -32.64
C GLU A 139 13.50 -11.04 -32.39
N ARG A 140 12.82 -9.91 -32.17
CA ARG A 140 11.36 -9.82 -32.04
C ARG A 140 10.83 -8.73 -32.96
N THR A 141 9.93 -9.10 -33.87
CA THR A 141 9.29 -8.16 -34.81
C THR A 141 8.52 -7.05 -34.09
N ILE A 142 7.97 -7.33 -32.90
CA ILE A 142 7.30 -6.33 -32.07
C ILE A 142 8.30 -5.27 -31.61
N ASP A 143 9.46 -5.68 -31.10
CA ASP A 143 10.50 -4.77 -30.63
C ASP A 143 11.02 -3.92 -31.81
N PHE A 144 11.10 -4.50 -33.02
CA PHE A 144 11.43 -3.77 -34.25
C PHE A 144 10.47 -2.60 -34.55
N ILE A 145 9.16 -2.85 -34.59
CA ILE A 145 8.18 -1.79 -34.90
C ILE A 145 8.11 -0.74 -33.79
N VAL A 146 8.30 -1.15 -32.53
CA VAL A 146 8.34 -0.25 -31.37
C VAL A 146 9.58 0.66 -31.43
N ASP A 147 10.75 0.11 -31.74
CA ASP A 147 11.99 0.88 -31.86
C ASP A 147 11.90 1.93 -32.97
N ILE A 148 11.33 1.58 -34.12
CA ILE A 148 11.11 2.53 -35.22
C ILE A 148 10.12 3.63 -34.83
N ASN A 149 9.02 3.27 -34.16
CA ASN A 149 8.04 4.24 -33.69
C ASN A 149 8.64 5.23 -32.69
N ARG A 150 9.44 4.74 -31.73
CA ARG A 150 10.18 5.58 -30.78
C ARG A 150 11.21 6.45 -31.48
N ALA A 151 11.92 5.93 -32.47
CA ALA A 151 12.87 6.71 -33.26
C ALA A 151 12.16 7.85 -34.00
N ALA A 152 10.99 7.60 -34.59
CA ALA A 152 10.19 8.63 -35.25
C ALA A 152 9.77 9.74 -34.26
N GLN A 153 9.28 9.36 -33.07
CA GLN A 153 8.91 10.30 -32.02
C GLN A 153 10.08 11.16 -31.54
N GLN A 154 11.26 10.57 -31.37
CA GLN A 154 12.47 11.31 -30.96
C GLN A 154 13.00 12.25 -32.04
N LYS A 155 12.73 11.94 -33.32
CA LYS A 155 13.27 12.68 -34.47
C LYS A 155 12.40 13.88 -34.86
N ILE A 156 11.08 13.76 -34.74
CA ILE A 156 10.12 14.74 -35.27
C ILE A 156 9.49 15.54 -34.13
N ASP A 157 9.75 16.84 -34.11
CA ASP A 157 9.12 17.78 -33.17
C ASP A 157 7.64 18.01 -33.52
N TYR A 158 6.74 17.70 -32.59
CA TYR A 158 5.29 17.78 -32.83
C TYR A 158 4.80 19.23 -32.86
N LYS A 159 4.09 19.61 -33.94
CA LYS A 159 3.49 20.94 -34.10
C LYS A 159 2.04 20.84 -34.57
N ILE A 160 1.18 21.66 -33.96
CA ILE A 160 -0.21 21.84 -34.44
C ILE A 160 -0.16 22.65 -35.74
N ARG A 161 -0.80 22.12 -36.79
CA ARG A 161 -0.81 22.71 -38.13
C ARG A 161 -2.22 22.91 -38.63
N LEU A 162 -2.52 24.14 -39.04
CA LEU A 162 -3.81 24.52 -39.62
C LEU A 162 -3.78 24.52 -41.16
N GLU A 163 -2.61 24.41 -41.79
CA GLU A 163 -2.53 24.37 -43.25
C GLU A 163 -3.20 23.10 -43.80
N PRO A 164 -3.85 23.14 -44.97
CA PRO A 164 -4.41 21.96 -45.58
C PRO A 164 -3.31 21.01 -46.12
N GLY A 165 -3.61 19.72 -46.17
CA GLY A 165 -2.74 18.68 -46.74
C GLY A 165 -1.76 18.06 -45.74
N VAL A 166 -1.01 17.05 -46.20
CA VAL A 166 -0.02 16.30 -45.42
C VAL A 166 1.37 16.59 -45.98
N GLN A 167 2.37 16.82 -45.14
CA GLN A 167 3.77 16.93 -45.56
C GLN A 167 4.24 15.61 -46.19
N SER A 168 5.02 15.71 -47.27
CA SER A 168 5.72 14.54 -47.80
C SER A 168 6.75 14.02 -46.78
N PRO A 169 7.12 12.72 -46.82
CA PRO A 169 8.16 12.19 -45.94
C PRO A 169 9.49 12.96 -46.02
N GLU A 170 9.88 13.41 -47.23
CA GLU A 170 11.05 14.27 -47.44
C GLU A 170 10.96 15.59 -46.66
N GLU A 171 9.81 16.27 -46.73
CA GLU A 171 9.58 17.53 -46.01
C GLU A 171 9.59 17.31 -44.51
N THR A 172 8.87 16.31 -44.01
CA THR A 172 8.81 15.99 -42.57
C THR A 172 10.20 15.71 -42.00
N LEU A 173 11.01 14.90 -42.70
CA LEU A 173 12.38 14.56 -42.28
C LEU A 173 13.36 15.73 -42.43
N THR A 174 13.18 16.58 -43.43
CA THR A 174 14.03 17.78 -43.63
C THR A 174 13.74 18.84 -42.58
N LEU A 175 12.46 19.08 -42.27
CA LEU A 175 12.04 20.05 -41.25
C LEU A 175 12.27 19.53 -39.83
N CYS A 176 12.33 18.20 -39.64
CA CYS A 176 12.32 17.55 -38.34
C CYS A 176 11.15 18.02 -37.44
N SER A 177 10.02 18.40 -38.06
CA SER A 177 8.81 18.80 -37.33
C SER A 177 7.57 18.64 -38.20
N GLY A 178 6.45 18.24 -37.61
CA GLY A 178 5.18 18.01 -38.32
C GLY A 178 4.01 17.78 -37.35
N SER A 179 2.79 17.69 -37.87
CA SER A 179 1.62 17.28 -37.09
C SER A 179 1.42 15.76 -37.12
N CYS A 180 0.42 15.25 -36.39
CA CYS A 180 0.17 13.80 -36.27
C CYS A 180 0.03 13.10 -37.63
N ARG A 181 -0.68 13.72 -38.58
CA ARG A 181 -0.84 13.21 -39.95
C ARG A 181 0.47 13.18 -40.75
N ASP A 182 1.40 14.09 -40.49
CA ASP A 182 2.68 14.17 -41.20
C ASP A 182 3.61 13.03 -40.75
N SER A 183 3.72 12.83 -39.43
CA SER A 183 4.51 11.75 -38.84
C SER A 183 3.93 10.38 -39.17
N ALA A 184 2.61 10.21 -39.11
CA ALA A 184 1.94 8.94 -39.46
C ALA A 184 2.15 8.57 -40.94
N TRP A 185 2.10 9.53 -41.85
CA TRP A 185 2.32 9.26 -43.26
C TRP A 185 3.78 8.90 -43.57
N MET A 186 4.74 9.64 -42.99
CA MET A 186 6.16 9.31 -43.06
C MET A 186 6.45 7.89 -42.53
N LEU A 187 5.81 7.50 -41.43
CA LEU A 187 6.01 6.18 -40.83
C LEU A 187 5.38 5.05 -41.67
N VAL A 188 4.20 5.27 -42.28
CA VAL A 188 3.61 4.34 -43.26
C VAL A 188 4.59 4.07 -44.40
N ASP A 189 5.19 5.13 -44.97
CA ASP A 189 6.10 5.00 -46.10
C ASP A 189 7.41 4.30 -45.71
N THR A 190 7.91 4.60 -44.50
CA THR A 190 9.08 3.93 -43.91
C THR A 190 8.87 2.42 -43.84
N PHE A 191 7.75 1.95 -43.28
CA PHE A 191 7.48 0.52 -43.14
C PHE A 191 7.29 -0.18 -44.50
N ARG A 192 6.67 0.48 -45.48
CA ARG A 192 6.52 -0.07 -46.82
C ARG A 192 7.86 -0.28 -47.53
N HIS A 193 8.78 0.68 -47.41
CA HIS A 193 10.14 0.51 -47.92
C HIS A 193 10.92 -0.59 -47.20
N MET A 194 10.57 -0.89 -45.95
CA MET A 194 11.11 -2.02 -45.18
C MET A 194 10.39 -3.35 -45.48
N GLY A 195 9.41 -3.38 -46.38
CA GLY A 195 8.71 -4.59 -46.82
C GLY A 195 7.52 -4.99 -45.94
N LEU A 196 7.08 -4.14 -45.01
CA LEU A 196 5.91 -4.37 -44.17
C LEU A 196 4.67 -3.65 -44.72
N ALA A 197 3.54 -4.34 -44.72
CA ALA A 197 2.27 -3.75 -45.13
C ALA A 197 1.81 -2.72 -44.08
N ALA A 198 1.64 -1.47 -44.49
CA ALA A 198 1.28 -0.38 -43.59
C ALA A 198 0.12 0.47 -44.14
N ARG A 199 -0.73 0.98 -43.25
CA ARG A 199 -1.88 1.83 -43.59
C ARG A 199 -1.96 3.07 -42.71
N PHE A 200 -2.53 4.13 -43.29
CA PHE A 200 -2.80 5.39 -42.60
C PHE A 200 -4.17 5.33 -41.94
N VAL A 201 -4.23 5.70 -40.67
CA VAL A 201 -5.47 5.73 -39.89
C VAL A 201 -5.79 7.15 -39.48
N SER A 202 -7.02 7.58 -39.72
CA SER A 202 -7.60 8.78 -39.14
C SER A 202 -8.67 8.38 -38.15
N GLY A 203 -8.64 8.96 -36.95
CA GLY A 203 -9.53 8.60 -35.87
C GLY A 203 -9.76 9.70 -34.85
N TYR A 204 -10.45 9.35 -33.76
CA TYR A 204 -10.43 10.16 -32.54
C TYR A 204 -9.31 9.65 -31.63
N LEU A 205 -8.64 10.58 -30.96
CA LEU A 205 -7.81 10.30 -29.80
C LEU A 205 -8.51 10.89 -28.58
N ILE A 206 -8.88 10.05 -27.62
CA ILE A 206 -9.35 10.46 -26.30
C ILE A 206 -8.26 10.10 -25.30
N GLN A 207 -7.73 11.09 -24.58
CA GLN A 207 -6.84 10.83 -23.47
C GLN A 207 -7.42 11.45 -22.20
N LEU A 208 -7.58 10.60 -21.20
CA LEU A 208 -8.10 11.00 -19.90
C LEU A 208 -6.94 11.39 -18.99
N ALA A 209 -7.16 12.43 -18.18
CA ALA A 209 -6.24 12.79 -17.13
C ALA A 209 -6.12 11.63 -16.14
N SER A 210 -4.87 11.24 -15.84
CA SER A 210 -4.55 10.26 -14.82
C SER A 210 -5.02 10.76 -13.45
N ASP A 211 -5.49 9.85 -12.59
CA ASP A 211 -5.93 10.24 -11.25
C ASP A 211 -4.77 10.71 -10.34
N GLN A 212 -3.57 10.20 -10.60
CA GLN A 212 -2.35 10.56 -9.90
C GLN A 212 -1.27 10.92 -10.91
N GLU A 213 -0.45 11.92 -10.56
CA GLU A 213 0.71 12.30 -11.35
C GLU A 213 1.78 11.21 -11.28
N SER A 214 2.40 10.93 -12.44
CA SER A 214 3.48 9.95 -12.51
C SER A 214 4.69 10.45 -11.73
N LEU A 215 5.33 9.55 -10.98
CA LEU A 215 6.62 9.84 -10.33
C LEU A 215 7.76 9.90 -11.36
N ASP A 216 7.68 9.08 -12.40
CA ASP A 216 8.67 9.01 -13.49
C ASP A 216 8.00 9.15 -14.87
N GLY A 217 8.70 9.80 -15.81
CA GLY A 217 8.24 9.96 -17.20
C GLY A 217 7.34 11.19 -17.44
N PRO A 218 6.92 11.43 -18.69
CA PRO A 218 6.05 12.54 -19.01
C PRO A 218 4.69 12.33 -18.33
N SER A 219 4.27 13.31 -17.53
CA SER A 219 2.89 13.38 -17.05
C SER A 219 1.98 13.31 -18.28
N GLY A 220 1.00 12.41 -18.25
CA GLY A 220 -0.08 12.40 -19.24
C GLY A 220 -0.82 13.74 -19.27
N PRO A 221 -1.92 13.86 -20.02
CA PRO A 221 -2.61 15.13 -20.09
C PRO A 221 -3.11 15.58 -18.71
N THR A 222 -2.98 16.88 -18.41
CA THR A 222 -3.42 17.47 -17.13
C THR A 222 -4.94 17.53 -17.02
N GLU A 223 -5.63 17.48 -18.16
CA GLU A 223 -7.08 17.55 -18.28
C GLU A 223 -7.55 16.51 -19.31
N ASP A 224 -8.80 16.05 -19.20
CA ASP A 224 -9.36 15.19 -20.23
C ASP A 224 -9.40 15.93 -21.56
N PHE A 225 -8.83 15.34 -22.60
CA PHE A 225 -8.85 15.95 -23.92
C PHE A 225 -9.25 14.95 -25.00
N CYS A 226 -9.83 15.48 -26.07
CA CYS A 226 -10.08 14.74 -27.28
C CYS A 226 -9.75 15.58 -28.50
N ASP A 227 -9.25 14.92 -29.55
CA ASP A 227 -8.96 15.55 -30.83
C ASP A 227 -9.13 14.54 -31.98
N LEU A 228 -9.20 15.05 -33.21
CA LEU A 228 -8.97 14.25 -34.40
C LEU A 228 -7.48 13.93 -34.49
N HIS A 229 -7.16 12.66 -34.66
CA HIS A 229 -5.79 12.17 -34.64
C HIS A 229 -5.51 11.25 -35.81
N ALA A 230 -4.23 11.09 -36.12
CA ALA A 230 -3.77 10.18 -37.15
C ALA A 230 -2.57 9.36 -36.65
N TRP A 231 -2.56 8.08 -37.01
CA TRP A 231 -1.51 7.13 -36.65
C TRP A 231 -1.28 6.11 -37.77
N THR A 232 -0.27 5.27 -37.58
CA THR A 232 0.14 4.23 -38.53
C THR A 232 -0.31 2.87 -38.03
N GLU A 233 -0.81 2.01 -38.92
CA GLU A 233 -1.02 0.59 -38.60
C GLU A 233 -0.18 -0.30 -39.49
N VAL A 234 0.43 -1.34 -38.91
CA VAL A 234 1.25 -2.34 -39.61
C VAL A 234 0.61 -3.70 -39.49
N TYR A 235 0.51 -4.44 -40.61
CA TYR A 235 -0.04 -5.79 -40.60
C TYR A 235 1.04 -6.82 -40.31
N LEU A 236 0.85 -7.60 -39.23
CA LEU A 236 1.70 -8.73 -38.87
C LEU A 236 0.90 -10.04 -38.95
N PRO A 237 1.42 -11.12 -39.57
CA PRO A 237 0.81 -12.45 -39.50
C PRO A 237 0.57 -12.88 -38.04
N GLY A 238 -0.58 -13.50 -37.77
CA GLY A 238 -1.06 -13.80 -36.42
C GLY A 238 -1.73 -12.61 -35.71
N ALA A 239 -1.09 -11.43 -35.69
CA ALA A 239 -1.56 -10.29 -34.88
C ALA A 239 -2.60 -9.42 -35.59
N GLY A 240 -2.59 -9.40 -36.91
CA GLY A 240 -3.39 -8.48 -37.72
C GLY A 240 -2.80 -7.07 -37.75
N TRP A 241 -3.66 -6.05 -37.78
CA TRP A 241 -3.25 -4.64 -37.85
C TRP A 241 -2.89 -4.10 -36.46
N VAL A 242 -1.63 -3.74 -36.27
CA VAL A 242 -1.08 -3.20 -35.01
C VAL A 242 -0.87 -1.69 -35.15
N GLY A 243 -1.48 -0.90 -34.27
CA GLY A 243 -1.43 0.56 -34.30
C GLY A 243 -0.23 1.15 -33.56
N LEU A 244 0.45 2.09 -34.22
CA LEU A 244 1.66 2.80 -33.79
C LEU A 244 1.41 4.30 -33.90
N ASP A 245 1.53 5.02 -32.79
CA ASP A 245 1.40 6.47 -32.74
C ASP A 245 2.79 7.13 -32.71
N PRO A 246 3.27 7.69 -33.84
CA PRO A 246 4.60 8.29 -33.90
C PRO A 246 4.70 9.62 -33.15
N THR A 247 3.59 10.21 -32.71
CA THR A 247 3.61 11.45 -31.92
C THR A 247 3.95 11.18 -30.45
N SER A 248 3.43 10.08 -29.90
CA SER A 248 3.71 9.66 -28.52
C SER A 248 4.85 8.64 -28.44
N GLY A 249 5.16 7.95 -29.54
CA GLY A 249 6.10 6.84 -29.56
C GLY A 249 5.53 5.55 -28.94
N LEU A 250 4.22 5.52 -28.68
CA LEU A 250 3.51 4.41 -28.05
C LEU A 250 2.65 3.65 -29.06
N LEU A 251 2.21 2.45 -28.68
CA LEU A 251 1.17 1.73 -29.42
C LEU A 251 -0.20 2.38 -29.21
N ALA A 252 -1.10 2.18 -30.18
CA ALA A 252 -2.49 2.63 -30.09
C ALA A 252 -3.24 1.83 -28.99
N GLY A 253 -3.84 2.55 -28.04
CA GLY A 253 -4.59 1.98 -26.90
C GLY A 253 -6.10 2.23 -27.00
N GLU A 254 -6.81 2.14 -25.87
CA GLU A 254 -8.27 2.32 -25.79
C GLU A 254 -8.77 3.70 -26.25
N GLY A 255 -7.90 4.71 -26.16
CA GLY A 255 -8.18 6.07 -26.60
C GLY A 255 -8.12 6.30 -28.11
N HIS A 256 -7.52 5.37 -28.86
CA HIS A 256 -7.37 5.47 -30.31
C HIS A 256 -8.56 4.80 -31.01
N ILE A 257 -9.58 5.60 -31.35
CA ILE A 257 -10.82 5.13 -31.97
C ILE A 257 -10.72 5.32 -33.50
N PRO A 258 -10.46 4.27 -34.29
CA PRO A 258 -10.32 4.40 -35.73
C PRO A 258 -11.64 4.82 -36.38
N LEU A 259 -11.59 5.76 -37.31
CA LEU A 259 -12.74 6.19 -38.11
C LEU A 259 -12.58 5.74 -39.58
N ALA A 260 -11.40 5.98 -40.15
CA ALA A 260 -11.05 5.58 -41.51
C ALA A 260 -9.62 5.05 -41.59
N CYS A 261 -9.46 3.82 -42.08
CA CYS A 261 -8.17 3.17 -42.30
C CYS A 261 -7.98 2.93 -43.79
N THR A 262 -6.91 3.48 -44.38
CA THR A 262 -6.72 3.46 -45.84
C THR A 262 -5.24 3.36 -46.22
N PRO A 263 -4.90 2.85 -47.42
CA PRO A 263 -3.53 2.83 -47.91
C PRO A 263 -2.99 4.22 -48.30
N SER A 264 -3.82 5.26 -48.39
CA SER A 264 -3.39 6.61 -48.76
C SER A 264 -4.06 7.65 -47.87
N TYR A 265 -3.30 8.59 -47.34
CA TYR A 265 -3.82 9.66 -46.45
C TYR A 265 -4.99 10.46 -47.05
N SER A 266 -5.05 10.61 -48.38
CA SER A 266 -6.14 11.32 -49.06
C SER A 266 -7.51 10.64 -48.90
N GLY A 267 -7.53 9.31 -48.75
CA GLY A 267 -8.74 8.52 -48.53
C GLY A 267 -9.28 8.59 -47.09
N ALA A 268 -8.47 9.07 -46.14
CA ALA A 268 -8.79 9.13 -44.71
C ALA A 268 -9.27 10.51 -44.24
N ALA A 269 -9.35 11.51 -45.12
CA ALA A 269 -9.78 12.84 -44.73
C ALA A 269 -11.20 12.83 -44.11
N PRO A 270 -11.41 13.48 -42.93
CA PRO A 270 -12.65 13.38 -42.16
C PRO A 270 -13.90 13.83 -42.92
N ILE A 271 -13.79 14.92 -43.69
CA ILE A 271 -14.83 15.45 -44.58
C ILE A 271 -14.18 15.77 -45.92
N THR A 272 -14.72 15.24 -47.01
CA THR A 272 -14.27 15.52 -48.37
C THR A 272 -15.44 15.77 -49.30
N GLY A 273 -15.40 16.81 -50.11
CA GLY A 273 -16.42 17.04 -51.14
C GLY A 273 -16.10 18.28 -51.96
N GLY A 274 -16.80 18.43 -53.08
CA GLY A 274 -16.66 19.62 -53.93
C GLY A 274 -17.55 20.76 -53.42
N HIS A 275 -17.11 22.00 -53.62
CA HIS A 275 -17.93 23.20 -53.38
C HIS A 275 -17.57 24.28 -54.42
N GLU A 276 -18.46 25.24 -54.67
CA GLU A 276 -18.11 26.41 -55.47
C GLU A 276 -17.01 27.24 -54.79
N PRO A 277 -16.20 28.00 -55.54
CA PRO A 277 -15.29 28.98 -54.96
C PRO A 277 -16.03 30.01 -54.09
N CYS A 278 -15.63 30.13 -52.83
CA CYS A 278 -16.20 31.03 -51.83
C CYS A 278 -15.20 31.32 -50.72
N GLU A 279 -15.45 32.38 -49.95
CA GLU A 279 -14.78 32.61 -48.68
C GLU A 279 -15.50 31.80 -47.59
N VAL A 280 -14.73 31.18 -46.69
CA VAL A 280 -15.27 30.30 -45.64
C VAL A 280 -14.75 30.69 -44.27
N THR A 281 -15.66 30.83 -43.32
CA THR A 281 -15.32 30.86 -41.89
C THR A 281 -15.44 29.44 -41.35
N PHE A 282 -14.35 28.93 -40.80
CA PHE A 282 -14.26 27.58 -40.26
C PHE A 282 -14.29 27.60 -38.72
N GLU A 283 -15.19 26.82 -38.14
CA GLU A 283 -15.27 26.56 -36.70
C GLU A 283 -15.12 25.06 -36.45
N HIS A 284 -14.26 24.69 -35.52
CA HIS A 284 -14.08 23.32 -35.06
C HIS A 284 -14.09 23.26 -33.54
N VAL A 285 -14.94 22.39 -32.99
CA VAL A 285 -15.11 22.20 -31.56
C VAL A 285 -15.10 20.72 -31.25
N MET A 286 -14.26 20.32 -30.31
CA MET A 286 -14.27 18.99 -29.72
C MET A 286 -14.28 19.10 -28.21
N LYS A 287 -15.10 18.26 -27.56
CA LYS A 287 -15.20 18.16 -26.12
C LYS A 287 -15.42 16.71 -25.71
N VAL A 288 -14.74 16.30 -24.65
CA VAL A 288 -15.01 15.03 -23.96
C VAL A 288 -15.56 15.33 -22.56
N THR A 289 -16.44 14.47 -22.06
CA THR A 289 -16.96 14.56 -20.69
C THR A 289 -17.17 13.16 -20.15
N ARG A 290 -16.64 12.87 -18.95
CA ARG A 290 -16.92 11.62 -18.25
C ARG A 290 -18.39 11.63 -17.82
N VAL A 291 -19.19 10.68 -18.33
CA VAL A 291 -20.63 10.58 -18.04
C VAL A 291 -20.94 9.53 -16.99
N HIS A 292 -20.03 8.58 -16.80
CA HIS A 292 -20.11 7.57 -15.75
C HIS A 292 -18.70 7.10 -15.40
N GLU A 293 -18.43 7.03 -14.10
CA GLU A 293 -17.18 6.51 -13.54
C GLU A 293 -17.52 5.58 -12.40
N ASP A 294 -17.09 4.33 -12.52
CA ASP A 294 -17.09 3.42 -11.38
C ASP A 294 -16.13 3.95 -10.30
N PRO A 295 -16.40 3.71 -9.00
CA PRO A 295 -15.44 4.02 -7.94
C PRO A 295 -14.11 3.32 -8.18
N ARG A 296 -13.01 4.07 -8.20
CA ARG A 296 -11.65 3.55 -8.44
C ARG A 296 -10.80 3.73 -7.21
N VAL A 297 -9.89 2.77 -6.95
CA VAL A 297 -8.98 2.82 -5.81
C VAL A 297 -8.04 4.02 -5.83
N THR A 298 -7.67 4.50 -7.02
CA THR A 298 -6.80 5.66 -7.26
C THR A 298 -7.51 7.00 -7.01
N LYS A 299 -8.84 7.03 -7.10
CA LYS A 299 -9.68 8.21 -6.84
C LYS A 299 -11.02 7.78 -6.22
N PRO A 300 -11.03 7.39 -4.93
CA PRO A 300 -12.16 6.72 -4.32
C PRO A 300 -13.39 7.61 -4.13
N TYR A 301 -13.19 8.93 -4.01
CA TYR A 301 -14.26 9.87 -3.71
C TYR A 301 -14.24 11.08 -4.64
N THR A 302 -15.44 11.59 -4.95
CA THR A 302 -15.58 12.94 -5.51
C THR A 302 -15.26 13.98 -4.43
N GLU A 303 -14.86 15.20 -4.82
CA GLU A 303 -14.59 16.28 -3.87
C GLU A 303 -15.80 16.57 -2.96
N THR A 304 -17.02 16.52 -3.51
CA THR A 304 -18.26 16.69 -2.76
C THR A 304 -18.41 15.60 -1.70
N THR A 305 -18.27 14.33 -2.08
CA THR A 305 -18.38 13.20 -1.15
C THR A 305 -17.31 13.25 -0.07
N TRP A 306 -16.06 13.57 -0.44
CA TRP A 306 -14.98 13.68 0.53
C TRP A 306 -15.21 14.82 1.53
N ASN A 307 -15.71 15.97 1.07
CA ASN A 307 -16.10 17.06 1.97
C ASN A 307 -17.21 16.65 2.94
N GLU A 308 -18.19 15.84 2.52
CA GLU A 308 -19.20 15.29 3.44
C GLU A 308 -18.57 14.41 4.52
N VAL A 309 -17.62 13.54 4.16
CA VAL A 309 -16.88 12.69 5.10
C VAL A 309 -16.09 13.54 6.10
N LEU A 310 -15.43 14.60 5.64
CA LEU A 310 -14.69 15.52 6.50
C LEU A 310 -15.59 16.22 7.52
N VAL A 311 -16.75 16.72 7.10
CA VAL A 311 -17.74 17.36 7.98
C VAL A 311 -18.29 16.35 9.00
N ALA A 312 -18.60 15.13 8.55
CA ALA A 312 -19.09 14.07 9.41
C ALA A 312 -18.09 13.69 10.52
N GLY A 313 -16.79 13.69 10.21
CA GLY A 313 -15.74 13.50 11.21
C GLY A 313 -15.67 14.62 12.25
N ASP A 314 -15.84 15.89 11.84
CA ASP A 314 -15.92 17.01 12.77
C ASP A 314 -17.15 16.90 13.70
N GLU A 315 -18.30 16.45 13.18
CA GLU A 315 -19.51 16.21 13.97
C GLU A 315 -19.34 15.08 14.99
N ILE A 316 -18.69 13.98 14.60
CA ILE A 316 -18.38 12.86 15.50
C ILE A 316 -17.40 13.30 16.59
N ASP A 317 -16.36 14.05 16.23
CA ASP A 317 -15.41 14.62 17.19
C ASP A 317 -16.09 15.52 18.22
N LYS A 318 -17.05 16.34 17.78
CA LYS A 318 -17.85 17.16 18.69
C LYS A 318 -18.56 16.30 19.74
N LYS A 319 -19.18 15.18 19.32
CA LYS A 319 -19.83 14.23 20.26
C LYS A 319 -18.83 13.56 21.21
N LEU A 320 -17.67 13.14 20.69
CA LEU A 320 -16.62 12.54 21.51
C LEU A 320 -16.09 13.52 22.57
N ASN A 321 -15.98 14.80 22.23
CA ASN A 321 -15.58 15.86 23.15
C ASN A 321 -16.68 16.18 24.17
N GLU A 322 -17.93 16.31 23.74
CA GLU A 322 -19.08 16.52 24.63
C GLU A 322 -19.26 15.36 25.63
N GLY A 323 -18.95 14.12 25.20
CA GLY A 323 -18.98 12.93 26.04
C GLY A 323 -17.76 12.69 26.92
N ASP A 324 -16.73 13.56 26.87
CA ASP A 324 -15.43 13.37 27.54
C ASP A 324 -14.82 11.97 27.29
N VAL A 325 -14.88 11.47 26.05
CA VAL A 325 -14.39 10.13 25.70
C VAL A 325 -12.86 10.03 25.77
N ARG A 326 -12.17 11.14 25.44
CA ARG A 326 -10.70 11.24 25.35
C ARG A 326 -10.09 10.19 24.40
N LEU A 327 -10.82 9.85 23.34
CA LEU A 327 -10.39 8.89 22.34
C LEU A 327 -9.20 9.42 21.56
N THR A 328 -8.16 8.61 21.47
CA THR A 328 -7.07 8.78 20.51
C THR A 328 -7.02 7.59 19.56
N MET A 329 -6.59 7.82 18.33
CA MET A 329 -6.41 6.78 17.31
C MET A 329 -5.04 6.89 16.66
N GLY A 330 -4.33 5.77 16.60
CA GLY A 330 -3.12 5.60 15.80
C GLY A 330 -3.29 4.41 14.85
N GLY A 331 -2.25 4.14 14.06
CA GLY A 331 -2.25 2.99 13.17
C GLY A 331 -0.87 2.43 12.91
N GLU A 332 -0.86 1.24 12.32
CA GLU A 332 0.34 0.54 11.85
C GLU A 332 0.23 0.29 10.33
N PRO A 333 0.11 1.34 9.47
CA PRO A 333 0.09 1.17 8.01
C PRO A 333 1.38 0.57 7.48
N THR A 334 1.25 -0.20 6.41
CA THR A 334 2.37 -0.94 5.81
C THR A 334 2.57 -0.56 4.34
N PHE A 335 3.82 -0.59 3.89
CA PHE A 335 4.24 -0.13 2.58
C PHE A 335 5.22 -1.10 1.92
N VAL A 336 5.25 -1.12 0.58
CA VAL A 336 6.20 -1.91 -0.24
C VAL A 336 6.81 -1.05 -1.34
N SER A 337 7.93 -1.47 -1.93
CA SER A 337 8.53 -0.74 -3.07
C SER A 337 7.56 -0.64 -4.24
N ILE A 338 7.49 0.51 -4.91
CA ILE A 338 6.74 0.63 -6.18
C ILE A 338 7.55 0.11 -7.38
N ASP A 339 8.87 0.04 -7.25
CA ASP A 339 9.79 -0.24 -8.37
C ASP A 339 10.03 -1.72 -8.59
N ASP A 340 9.98 -2.48 -7.50
CA ASP A 340 10.32 -3.90 -7.49
C ASP A 340 9.53 -4.58 -6.36
N MET A 341 8.22 -4.72 -6.56
CA MET A 341 7.31 -5.39 -5.61
C MET A 341 7.59 -6.90 -5.49
N ASP A 342 8.29 -7.46 -6.47
CA ASP A 342 8.46 -8.90 -6.65
C ASP A 342 9.70 -9.43 -5.93
N HIS A 343 10.68 -8.55 -5.68
CA HIS A 343 11.90 -8.91 -4.98
C HIS A 343 11.58 -9.68 -3.69
N PRO A 344 12.32 -10.78 -3.38
CA PRO A 344 12.09 -11.60 -2.19
C PRO A 344 11.99 -10.80 -0.89
N GLN A 345 12.70 -9.67 -0.77
CA GLN A 345 12.58 -8.74 0.37
C GLN A 345 11.13 -8.29 0.63
N TRP A 346 10.31 -8.08 -0.39
CA TRP A 346 8.92 -7.64 -0.22
C TRP A 346 7.93 -8.78 -0.08
N ASN A 347 8.38 -10.04 -0.11
CA ASN A 347 7.48 -11.20 -0.06
C ASN A 347 7.84 -12.20 1.03
N THR A 348 9.09 -12.66 1.07
CA THR A 348 9.55 -13.73 1.99
C THR A 348 10.65 -13.28 2.92
N ASP A 349 11.56 -12.43 2.45
CA ASP A 349 12.80 -12.17 3.14
C ASP A 349 12.61 -11.09 4.22
N ALA A 350 13.22 -11.38 5.36
CA ALA A 350 13.14 -10.56 6.55
C ALA A 350 13.84 -9.19 6.39
N VAL A 351 14.97 -9.14 5.66
CA VAL A 351 15.82 -7.95 5.56
C VAL A 351 16.34 -7.80 4.14
N GLY A 352 16.31 -6.58 3.60
CA GLY A 352 16.98 -6.21 2.36
C GLY A 352 17.60 -4.81 2.49
N GLU A 353 18.68 -4.55 1.75
CA GLU A 353 19.44 -3.30 1.81
C GLU A 353 18.55 -2.10 1.42
N ASP A 354 17.77 -2.24 0.35
CA ASP A 354 16.86 -1.19 -0.14
C ASP A 354 15.79 -0.84 0.89
N LYS A 355 15.24 -1.83 1.61
CA LYS A 355 14.25 -1.56 2.67
C LYS A 355 14.78 -0.58 3.71
N ARG A 356 16.04 -0.73 4.14
CA ARG A 356 16.64 0.15 5.16
C ARG A 356 16.79 1.57 4.60
N VAL A 357 17.26 1.68 3.36
CA VAL A 357 17.42 2.97 2.67
C VAL A 357 16.07 3.67 2.53
N LEU A 358 15.06 2.99 1.97
CA LEU A 358 13.71 3.54 1.78
C LEU A 358 13.04 3.90 3.11
N SER A 359 13.23 3.09 4.15
CA SER A 359 12.74 3.39 5.51
C SER A 359 13.34 4.70 6.06
N ASN A 360 14.64 4.91 5.87
CA ASN A 360 15.32 6.12 6.33
C ASN A 360 14.93 7.36 5.49
N VAL A 361 14.71 7.20 4.19
CA VAL A 361 14.18 8.27 3.32
C VAL A 361 12.77 8.68 3.78
N LEU A 362 11.88 7.71 3.98
CA LEU A 362 10.53 7.95 4.47
C LEU A 362 10.54 8.63 5.85
N LEU A 363 11.35 8.14 6.79
CA LEU A 363 11.50 8.72 8.14
C LEU A 363 11.82 10.22 8.08
N LYS A 364 12.81 10.60 7.27
CA LYS A 364 13.26 12.00 7.16
C LYS A 364 12.20 12.88 6.50
N ARG A 365 11.67 12.45 5.35
CA ARG A 365 10.64 13.20 4.62
C ARG A 365 9.37 13.39 5.44
N PHE A 366 8.91 12.33 6.08
CA PHE A 366 7.73 12.37 6.93
C PHE A 366 7.94 13.25 8.16
N ARG A 367 9.11 13.17 8.83
CA ARG A 367 9.49 14.08 9.92
C ARG A 367 9.45 15.54 9.46
N GLU A 368 10.13 15.87 8.36
CA GLU A 368 10.19 17.23 7.83
C GLU A 368 8.78 17.75 7.54
N LYS A 369 7.93 16.93 6.91
CA LYS A 369 6.60 17.39 6.52
C LYS A 369 5.60 17.51 7.67
N LEU A 370 5.72 16.66 8.69
CA LEU A 370 4.99 16.84 9.93
C LEU A 370 5.44 18.08 10.72
N ALA A 371 6.72 18.45 10.65
CA ALA A 371 7.23 19.65 11.30
C ALA A 371 6.78 20.93 10.58
N ASP A 372 6.65 20.89 9.25
CA ASP A 372 6.09 21.98 8.43
C ASP A 372 4.60 22.24 8.70
N THR A 373 3.86 21.19 9.07
CA THR A 373 2.41 21.24 9.36
C THR A 373 2.11 21.46 10.84
N ASP A 374 3.12 21.78 11.65
CA ASP A 374 3.06 21.94 13.11
C ASP A 374 2.45 20.74 13.85
N GLN A 375 2.42 19.55 13.23
CA GLN A 375 1.96 18.31 13.88
C GLN A 375 2.98 17.77 14.87
N ILE A 376 4.27 18.00 14.62
CA ILE A 376 5.35 17.67 15.54
C ILE A 376 6.16 18.93 15.87
N ALA A 377 6.76 18.94 17.06
CA ALA A 377 7.63 20.03 17.46
C ALA A 377 8.91 20.07 16.63
N LYS A 378 9.37 21.28 16.28
CA LYS A 378 10.70 21.48 15.69
C LYS A 378 11.79 21.01 16.67
N GLY A 379 12.87 20.45 16.15
CA GLY A 379 13.92 19.85 16.98
C GLY A 379 13.57 18.47 17.54
N SER A 380 12.89 17.65 16.73
CA SER A 380 12.66 16.24 17.01
C SER A 380 13.96 15.42 16.88
N LEU A 381 14.08 14.35 17.66
CA LEU A 381 15.25 13.48 17.69
C LEU A 381 15.01 12.25 16.81
N LEU A 382 15.96 11.95 15.92
CA LEU A 382 16.04 10.65 15.24
C LEU A 382 16.80 9.65 16.11
N HIS A 383 16.20 8.50 16.34
CA HIS A 383 16.77 7.43 17.15
C HIS A 383 16.67 6.08 16.42
N TYR A 384 17.78 5.37 16.31
CA TYR A 384 17.87 4.08 15.61
C TYR A 384 17.92 2.94 16.63
N GLY A 385 16.80 2.28 16.87
CA GLY A 385 16.68 1.24 17.90
C GLY A 385 16.71 -0.18 17.34
N GLN A 386 16.82 -1.16 18.22
CA GLN A 386 16.57 -2.56 17.90
C GLN A 386 15.06 -2.83 17.81
N GLY A 387 14.61 -3.39 16.69
CA GLY A 387 13.25 -3.88 16.44
C GLY A 387 13.06 -5.33 16.88
N LYS A 388 11.97 -5.96 16.41
CA LYS A 388 11.67 -7.37 16.70
C LYS A 388 12.75 -8.30 16.11
N TRP A 389 12.98 -9.41 16.78
CA TRP A 389 13.89 -10.47 16.34
C TRP A 389 13.11 -11.76 16.12
N TYR A 390 13.13 -12.29 14.90
CA TYR A 390 12.38 -13.49 14.52
C TYR A 390 13.28 -14.74 14.49
N PRO A 391 12.73 -15.94 14.78
CA PRO A 391 13.50 -17.18 14.68
C PRO A 391 14.12 -17.38 13.29
N GLY A 392 15.43 -17.60 13.24
CA GLY A 392 16.19 -17.77 11.98
C GLY A 392 16.93 -16.52 11.50
N GLU A 393 16.66 -15.35 12.07
CA GLU A 393 17.45 -14.13 11.80
C GLU A 393 18.73 -14.12 12.64
N GLN A 394 19.85 -13.72 12.04
CA GLN A 394 21.13 -13.59 12.77
C GLN A 394 21.20 -12.32 13.62
N LEU A 395 20.53 -11.24 13.17
CA LEU A 395 20.49 -9.96 13.83
C LEU A 395 19.06 -9.48 13.99
N PRO A 396 18.77 -8.75 15.07
CA PRO A 396 17.50 -8.07 15.22
C PRO A 396 17.37 -6.93 14.21
N ARG A 397 16.12 -6.64 13.81
CA ARG A 397 15.83 -5.56 12.87
C ARG A 397 16.10 -4.19 13.49
N TRP A 398 16.08 -3.15 12.66
CA TRP A 398 16.23 -1.78 13.13
C TRP A 398 14.88 -1.06 13.11
N ALA A 399 14.50 -0.43 14.22
CA ALA A 399 13.33 0.43 14.31
C ALA A 399 13.78 1.90 14.27
N LEU A 400 13.44 2.60 13.20
CA LEU A 400 13.82 3.99 13.00
C LEU A 400 12.75 4.88 13.64
N THR A 401 13.10 5.60 14.70
CA THR A 401 12.14 6.33 15.54
C THR A 401 12.37 7.83 15.45
N CYS A 402 11.29 8.61 15.34
CA CYS A 402 11.31 10.06 15.50
C CYS A 402 10.59 10.45 16.80
N LEU A 403 11.25 11.18 17.70
CA LEU A 403 10.76 11.53 19.04
C LEU A 403 10.60 13.06 19.18
N TRP A 404 9.53 13.53 19.82
CA TRP A 404 9.36 14.95 20.15
C TRP A 404 8.56 15.17 21.44
N ARG A 405 8.70 16.36 22.04
CA ARG A 405 7.96 16.72 23.26
C ARG A 405 6.61 17.34 22.92
N ARG A 406 5.58 16.98 23.68
CA ARG A 406 4.23 17.58 23.56
C ARG A 406 4.17 19.05 23.96
N ASP A 407 5.13 19.53 24.75
CA ASP A 407 5.23 20.93 25.18
C ASP A 407 5.85 21.86 24.12
N GLY A 408 6.17 21.33 22.93
CA GLY A 408 6.72 22.09 21.81
C GLY A 408 8.20 22.46 21.97
N GLN A 409 8.85 22.07 23.06
CA GLN A 409 10.28 22.30 23.23
C GLN A 409 11.10 21.27 22.44
N PRO A 410 12.27 21.65 21.88
CA PRO A 410 13.13 20.73 21.16
C PRO A 410 13.69 19.65 22.09
N ILE A 411 13.79 18.41 21.59
CA ILE A 411 14.65 17.37 22.18
C ILE A 411 16.08 17.53 21.68
N TRP A 412 16.23 17.96 20.42
CA TRP A 412 17.49 18.19 19.73
C TRP A 412 17.44 19.57 19.06
N ASN A 413 18.45 20.42 19.27
CA ASN A 413 18.41 21.83 18.86
C ASN A 413 18.97 22.07 17.45
N ASP A 414 20.06 21.42 17.06
CA ASP A 414 20.77 21.68 15.79
C ASP A 414 20.96 20.39 14.99
N GLU A 415 20.18 20.27 13.90
CA GLU A 415 20.10 19.07 13.07
C GLU A 415 21.43 18.69 12.41
N LYS A 416 22.37 19.63 12.24
CA LYS A 416 23.68 19.33 11.63
C LYS A 416 24.49 18.31 12.44
N TRP A 417 24.18 18.14 13.72
CA TRP A 417 24.84 17.18 14.60
C TRP A 417 24.22 15.79 14.57
N LEU A 418 23.06 15.61 13.91
CA LEU A 418 22.54 14.29 13.60
C LEU A 418 23.22 13.77 12.34
N ALA A 419 24.01 12.71 12.46
CA ALA A 419 24.73 12.15 11.35
C ALA A 419 23.78 11.46 10.36
N ASP A 420 23.92 11.80 9.07
CA ASP A 420 23.25 11.08 8.00
C ASP A 420 23.80 9.65 7.83
N GLU A 421 22.93 8.64 7.97
CA GLU A 421 23.24 7.23 7.74
C GLU A 421 23.72 6.93 6.30
N GLY A 422 23.39 7.77 5.31
CA GLY A 422 23.88 7.63 3.94
C GLY A 422 25.29 8.18 3.70
N ARG A 423 25.88 8.90 4.67
CA ARG A 423 27.17 9.59 4.50
C ARG A 423 28.28 8.94 5.34
N ASP A 424 29.46 8.84 4.74
CA ASP A 424 30.71 8.48 5.42
C ASP A 424 31.44 9.76 5.88
N TYR A 425 31.54 9.96 7.19
CA TYR A 425 32.24 11.10 7.81
C TYR A 425 33.72 10.79 8.12
N LYS A 426 34.18 9.57 7.82
CA LYS A 426 35.51 9.05 8.10
C LYS A 426 35.89 9.04 9.58
N HIS A 427 34.89 8.95 10.47
CA HIS A 427 35.13 8.87 11.90
C HIS A 427 35.76 7.53 12.30
N THR A 428 36.66 7.59 13.28
CA THR A 428 37.45 6.46 13.75
C THR A 428 37.24 6.20 15.24
N HIS A 429 37.79 5.09 15.75
CA HIS A 429 37.79 4.81 17.18
C HIS A 429 38.52 5.89 18.01
N GLU A 430 39.47 6.65 17.44
CA GLU A 430 40.09 7.79 18.12
C GLU A 430 39.11 8.94 18.33
N ASP A 431 38.23 9.20 17.35
CA ASP A 431 37.15 10.18 17.48
C ASP A 431 36.13 9.73 18.52
N ALA A 432 35.80 8.43 18.58
CA ALA A 432 34.95 7.87 19.63
C ALA A 432 35.56 8.06 21.03
N ARG A 433 36.88 7.90 21.16
CA ARG A 433 37.62 8.18 22.41
C ARG A 433 37.53 9.65 22.80
N ARG A 434 37.72 10.55 21.82
CA ARG A 434 37.63 12.00 22.04
C ARG A 434 36.23 12.39 22.48
N PHE A 435 35.21 11.85 21.82
CA PHE A 435 33.81 12.11 22.11
C PHE A 435 33.42 11.67 23.53
N ILE A 436 33.68 10.41 23.89
CA ILE A 436 33.24 9.87 25.18
C ILE A 436 33.94 10.54 26.38
N ARG A 437 35.21 10.95 26.24
CA ARG A 437 35.95 11.67 27.29
C ARG A 437 35.44 13.10 27.48
N THR A 438 35.03 13.76 26.40
CA THR A 438 34.37 15.07 26.50
C THR A 438 32.99 14.92 27.13
N LEU A 439 32.20 13.92 26.70
CA LEU A 439 30.89 13.63 27.30
C LEU A 439 30.97 13.33 28.80
N SER A 440 31.99 12.57 29.26
CA SER A 440 32.15 12.32 30.69
C SER A 440 32.37 13.61 31.48
N ARG A 441 33.10 14.59 30.92
CA ARG A 441 33.31 15.90 31.56
C ARG A 441 32.02 16.70 31.64
N GLU A 442 31.23 16.72 30.57
CA GLU A 442 29.91 17.39 30.55
C GLU A 442 28.94 16.78 31.58
N LEU A 443 29.04 15.48 31.83
CA LEU A 443 28.25 14.78 32.84
C LEU A 443 28.82 14.90 34.27
N ASN A 444 29.91 15.65 34.47
CA ASN A 444 30.66 15.73 35.74
C ASN A 444 31.14 14.36 36.26
N ILE A 445 31.53 13.47 35.36
CA ILE A 445 32.14 12.16 35.67
C ILE A 445 33.61 12.19 35.28
N SER A 446 34.47 11.60 36.12
CA SER A 446 35.88 11.44 35.79
C SER A 446 36.06 10.68 34.47
N ALA A 447 36.84 11.25 33.54
CA ALA A 447 37.18 10.61 32.27
C ALA A 447 37.93 9.26 32.45
N LYS A 448 38.42 8.95 33.66
CA LYS A 448 38.99 7.65 34.03
C LYS A 448 37.94 6.52 34.05
N MET A 449 36.64 6.85 34.06
CA MET A 449 35.52 5.90 34.09
C MET A 449 35.06 5.46 32.69
N THR A 450 35.77 5.84 31.63
CA THR A 450 35.52 5.34 30.27
C THR A 450 36.48 4.20 29.94
N PHE A 451 35.95 3.06 29.48
CA PHE A 451 36.75 1.86 29.20
C PHE A 451 36.76 1.52 27.71
N PRO A 452 37.90 1.14 27.11
CA PRO A 452 37.94 0.63 25.74
C PRO A 452 37.40 -0.80 25.67
N VAL A 453 36.56 -1.08 24.68
CA VAL A 453 36.01 -2.42 24.40
C VAL A 453 36.64 -3.00 23.13
N HIS A 454 36.85 -4.32 23.12
CA HIS A 454 37.53 -5.03 22.03
C HIS A 454 36.70 -6.22 21.56
N GLU A 455 36.85 -6.64 20.31
CA GLU A 455 36.32 -7.93 19.85
C GLU A 455 37.02 -9.10 20.56
N ASP A 456 36.31 -10.22 20.73
CA ASP A 456 36.90 -11.45 21.26
C ASP A 456 37.84 -12.10 20.23
N ILE A 457 39.13 -11.78 20.35
CA ILE A 457 40.21 -12.25 19.48
C ILE A 457 40.25 -13.79 19.41
N PHE A 458 40.05 -14.48 20.53
CA PHE A 458 40.13 -15.94 20.57
C PHE A 458 38.97 -16.59 19.82
N HIS A 459 37.76 -16.00 19.90
CA HIS A 459 36.62 -16.46 19.13
C HIS A 459 36.89 -16.40 17.62
N TYR A 460 37.40 -15.28 17.11
CA TYR A 460 37.65 -15.10 15.67
C TYR A 460 38.82 -15.94 15.16
N LEU A 461 39.91 -16.07 15.93
CA LEU A 461 41.02 -16.97 15.58
C LEU A 461 40.59 -18.45 15.57
N TRP A 462 39.76 -18.86 16.52
CA TRP A 462 39.20 -20.22 16.56
C TRP A 462 38.23 -20.49 15.41
N LYS A 463 37.46 -19.48 14.98
CA LYS A 463 36.60 -19.59 13.79
C LYS A 463 37.41 -19.69 12.50
N GLU A 464 38.45 -18.87 12.35
CA GLU A 464 39.36 -18.90 11.20
C GLU A 464 40.02 -20.28 11.02
N ASP A 465 40.52 -20.89 12.11
CA ASP A 465 41.10 -22.25 12.10
C ASP A 465 40.10 -23.34 11.67
N ARG A 466 38.79 -23.08 11.82
CA ARG A 466 37.71 -24.00 11.44
C ARG A 466 37.19 -23.79 10.03
N LEU A 467 37.72 -22.82 9.29
CA LEU A 467 37.40 -22.67 7.87
C LEU A 467 37.97 -23.86 7.08
N PRO A 468 37.28 -24.33 6.03
CA PRO A 468 37.83 -25.35 5.13
C PRO A 468 39.20 -24.91 4.57
N VAL A 469 40.12 -25.87 4.41
CA VAL A 469 41.53 -25.63 4.02
C VAL A 469 41.67 -24.90 2.67
N ASP A 470 40.63 -24.93 1.85
CA ASP A 470 40.56 -24.29 0.53
C ASP A 470 39.82 -22.94 0.53
N ILE A 471 39.36 -22.44 1.68
CA ILE A 471 38.60 -21.20 1.82
C ILE A 471 39.40 -20.22 2.68
N ASP A 472 39.84 -19.12 2.06
CA ASP A 472 40.42 -17.99 2.77
C ASP A 472 39.30 -17.14 3.44
N PRO A 473 39.54 -16.48 4.59
CA PRO A 473 38.57 -15.56 5.20
C PRO A 473 38.05 -14.46 4.27
N SER A 474 38.79 -14.11 3.21
CA SER A 474 38.40 -13.15 2.19
C SER A 474 37.66 -13.76 0.98
N ASP A 475 37.46 -15.08 0.94
CA ASP A 475 36.91 -15.80 -0.22
C ASP A 475 35.37 -15.62 -0.34
N PRO A 476 34.84 -15.31 -1.54
CA PRO A 476 33.40 -15.19 -1.78
C PRO A 476 32.57 -16.46 -1.53
N ARG A 477 33.19 -17.65 -1.47
CA ARG A 477 32.53 -18.95 -1.31
C ARG A 477 32.00 -19.24 0.11
N LEU A 478 32.28 -18.38 1.08
CA LEU A 478 31.68 -18.46 2.41
C LEU A 478 30.15 -18.31 2.30
N LYS A 479 29.41 -19.30 2.84
CA LYS A 479 27.94 -19.35 2.77
C LYS A 479 27.24 -18.19 3.49
N ASP A 480 27.93 -17.50 4.38
CA ASP A 480 27.41 -16.42 5.21
C ASP A 480 28.14 -15.09 4.91
N PRO A 481 27.48 -14.15 4.21
CA PRO A 481 28.04 -12.84 3.86
C PRO A 481 28.39 -11.98 5.09
N ASN A 482 27.65 -12.10 6.19
CA ASN A 482 27.83 -11.28 7.40
C ASN A 482 29.02 -11.78 8.20
N GLU A 483 29.15 -13.10 8.38
CA GLU A 483 30.33 -13.67 9.02
C GLU A 483 31.62 -13.31 8.29
N ARG A 484 31.57 -13.24 6.95
CA ARG A 484 32.68 -12.73 6.13
C ARG A 484 32.95 -11.25 6.41
N ALA A 485 31.94 -10.39 6.38
CA ALA A 485 32.08 -8.97 6.67
C ALA A 485 32.68 -8.72 8.06
N MET A 486 32.27 -9.50 9.05
CA MET A 486 32.78 -9.42 10.41
C MET A 486 34.24 -9.87 10.52
N LEU A 487 34.62 -11.00 9.91
CA LEU A 487 36.02 -11.44 9.87
C LEU A 487 36.89 -10.40 9.17
N MET A 488 36.46 -9.90 8.00
CA MET A 488 37.16 -8.85 7.27
C MET A 488 37.33 -7.57 8.09
N ARG A 489 36.29 -7.14 8.83
CA ARG A 489 36.34 -5.96 9.70
C ARG A 489 37.31 -6.18 10.86
N THR A 490 37.20 -7.30 11.56
CA THR A 490 38.03 -7.61 12.75
C THR A 490 39.51 -7.77 12.39
N PHE A 491 39.84 -8.44 11.27
CA PHE A 491 41.23 -8.57 10.81
C PHE A 491 41.76 -7.30 10.14
N GLY A 492 40.93 -6.55 9.42
CA GLY A 492 41.30 -5.31 8.75
C GLY A 492 41.62 -4.15 9.69
N HIS A 493 40.94 -4.04 10.84
CA HIS A 493 41.19 -3.00 11.85
C HIS A 493 42.32 -3.35 12.85
N GLY A 494 42.84 -4.57 12.80
CA GLY A 494 43.87 -5.09 13.69
C GLY A 494 43.30 -5.58 15.03
N LEU A 495 43.64 -6.82 15.41
CA LEU A 495 43.11 -7.55 16.58
C LEU A 495 43.34 -6.85 17.94
N GLY A 496 44.22 -5.84 18.02
CA GLY A 496 44.52 -5.12 19.25
C GLY A 496 43.78 -3.78 19.43
N THR A 497 43.08 -3.30 18.40
CA THR A 497 42.49 -1.95 18.36
C THR A 497 41.14 -1.93 19.08
N PRO A 498 40.84 -0.93 19.93
CA PRO A 498 39.50 -0.77 20.49
C PRO A 498 38.45 -0.57 19.41
N VAL A 499 37.33 -1.29 19.51
CA VAL A 499 36.17 -1.14 18.61
C VAL A 499 35.36 0.10 18.97
N GLY A 500 35.31 0.41 20.26
CA GLY A 500 34.61 1.57 20.81
C GLY A 500 34.92 1.74 22.28
N TYR A 501 34.13 2.59 22.94
CA TYR A 501 34.32 2.93 24.35
C TYR A 501 32.99 2.85 25.08
N VAL A 502 33.06 2.49 26.36
CA VAL A 502 31.90 2.35 27.24
C VAL A 502 32.06 3.21 28.49
N LEU A 503 30.98 3.86 28.89
CA LEU A 503 30.86 4.67 30.10
C LEU A 503 29.76 4.06 30.98
N PRO A 504 30.09 3.27 32.00
CA PRO A 504 29.13 2.78 32.97
C PRO A 504 28.49 3.97 33.69
N LEU A 505 27.17 4.08 33.63
CA LEU A 505 26.46 5.32 33.93
C LEU A 505 25.12 5.05 34.61
N ARG A 506 24.85 5.73 35.73
CA ARG A 506 23.54 5.76 36.39
C ARG A 506 23.24 7.14 37.00
N ARG A 507 21.97 7.43 37.23
CA ARG A 507 21.53 8.65 37.92
C ARG A 507 21.38 8.42 39.44
N ALA A 508 21.95 9.31 40.25
CA ALA A 508 21.88 9.25 41.72
C ALA A 508 20.78 10.14 42.32
N TRP A 509 19.53 9.90 41.93
CA TRP A 509 18.40 10.77 42.33
C TRP A 509 18.14 10.83 43.84
N TRP A 510 18.64 9.87 44.62
CA TRP A 510 18.47 9.79 46.07
C TRP A 510 19.40 10.71 46.88
N GLN A 511 20.35 11.37 46.22
CA GLN A 511 21.30 12.27 46.88
C GLN A 511 20.71 13.68 47.04
N ALA A 512 21.18 14.43 48.05
CA ALA A 512 20.76 15.81 48.30
C ALA A 512 21.05 16.76 47.12
N LYS A 513 22.05 16.42 46.30
CA LYS A 513 22.33 17.00 44.98
C LYS A 513 22.39 15.84 43.98
N PRO A 514 21.30 15.55 43.27
CA PRO A 514 21.27 14.41 42.36
C PRO A 514 22.09 14.71 41.10
N GLY A 515 23.02 13.82 40.77
CA GLY A 515 23.88 13.92 39.60
C GLY A 515 24.13 12.56 38.92
N TRP A 516 24.88 12.59 37.83
CA TRP A 516 25.33 11.38 37.15
C TRP A 516 26.48 10.73 37.92
N MET A 517 26.49 9.41 37.96
CA MET A 517 27.57 8.65 38.58
C MET A 517 28.13 7.60 37.63
N GLY A 518 29.45 7.63 37.50
CA GLY A 518 30.22 6.56 36.88
C GLY A 518 30.34 5.34 37.80
N GLY A 519 30.54 4.17 37.21
CA GLY A 519 30.82 2.92 37.93
C GLY A 519 32.09 2.24 37.45
N ARG A 520 32.72 1.45 38.31
CA ARG A 520 33.84 0.58 37.91
C ARG A 520 33.29 -0.75 37.38
N TRP A 521 33.87 -1.25 36.29
CA TRP A 521 33.66 -2.62 35.82
C TRP A 521 34.85 -3.49 36.18
N PRO A 522 34.79 -4.26 37.28
CA PRO A 522 35.85 -5.20 37.64
C PRO A 522 35.76 -6.44 36.75
N VAL A 523 36.47 -6.43 35.62
CA VAL A 523 36.63 -7.59 34.74
C VAL A 523 37.88 -8.38 35.11
N ARG A 524 37.86 -9.70 34.88
CA ARG A 524 39.01 -10.59 35.16
C ARG A 524 40.19 -10.35 34.21
N SER A 525 39.89 -9.98 32.98
CA SER A 525 40.86 -9.55 31.98
C SER A 525 41.17 -8.06 32.16
N GLU A 526 42.39 -7.62 31.86
CA GLU A 526 42.74 -6.18 31.83
C GLU A 526 41.97 -5.40 30.72
N LYS A 527 41.28 -6.12 29.81
CA LYS A 527 40.46 -5.59 28.71
C LYS A 527 39.02 -6.10 28.81
N ILE A 528 38.07 -5.33 28.30
CA ILE A 528 36.67 -5.77 28.13
C ILE A 528 36.52 -6.34 26.72
N TYR A 529 36.09 -7.60 26.64
CA TYR A 529 35.80 -8.29 25.39
C TYR A 529 34.29 -8.35 25.15
N LEU A 530 33.85 -8.02 23.95
CA LEU A 530 32.44 -8.05 23.55
C LEU A 530 31.98 -9.49 23.27
N ILE A 531 30.69 -9.73 23.49
CA ILE A 531 30.02 -10.93 23.00
C ILE A 531 30.12 -10.92 21.46
N PRO A 532 30.60 -11.98 20.80
CA PRO A 532 30.72 -12.02 19.34
C PRO A 532 29.37 -11.78 18.63
N GLY A 533 29.38 -10.95 17.57
CA GLY A 533 28.21 -10.66 16.72
C GLY A 533 28.22 -9.23 16.15
N GLU A 534 27.35 -8.92 15.20
CA GLU A 534 27.38 -7.62 14.49
C GLU A 534 26.47 -6.54 15.11
N SER A 535 25.72 -6.86 16.16
CA SER A 535 24.91 -5.89 16.90
C SER A 535 25.75 -4.75 17.48
N PRO A 536 25.15 -3.56 17.72
CA PRO A 536 25.76 -2.49 18.51
C PRO A 536 26.50 -2.96 19.76
N ILE A 537 27.65 -2.35 20.04
CA ILE A 537 28.48 -2.74 21.19
C ILE A 537 27.70 -2.73 22.51
N GLY A 538 26.70 -1.85 22.67
CA GLY A 538 25.84 -1.79 23.86
C GLY A 538 24.99 -3.05 24.11
N LEU A 539 24.63 -3.79 23.05
CA LEU A 539 23.91 -5.07 23.14
C LEU A 539 24.85 -6.27 23.31
N ARG A 540 26.16 -6.05 23.14
CA ARG A 540 27.20 -7.09 23.21
C ARG A 540 28.08 -6.96 24.44
N LEU A 541 27.68 -6.14 25.41
CA LEU A 541 28.42 -5.97 26.66
C LEU A 541 28.33 -7.24 27.52
N PRO A 542 29.45 -7.73 28.09
CA PRO A 542 29.47 -8.95 28.90
C PRO A 542 28.99 -8.68 30.33
N LEU A 543 27.78 -8.14 30.51
CA LEU A 543 27.27 -7.71 31.81
C LEU A 543 27.20 -8.85 32.84
N ASP A 544 26.95 -10.08 32.39
CA ASP A 544 26.92 -11.30 33.22
C ASP A 544 28.27 -11.65 33.88
N THR A 545 29.37 -11.05 33.41
CA THR A 545 30.70 -11.25 33.99
C THR A 545 31.00 -10.34 35.18
N LEU A 546 30.12 -9.37 35.45
CA LEU A 546 30.20 -8.50 36.61
C LEU A 546 29.88 -9.28 37.91
N PRO A 547 30.29 -8.81 39.10
CA PRO A 547 30.07 -9.53 40.37
C PRO A 547 28.59 -9.81 40.70
N SER A 548 28.26 -11.06 41.06
CA SER A 548 26.89 -11.57 41.27
C SER A 548 26.07 -10.78 42.30
N ASP A 549 26.70 -10.25 43.34
CA ASP A 549 26.01 -9.56 44.45
C ASP A 549 25.37 -8.23 44.00
N SER A 550 25.86 -7.65 42.90
CA SER A 550 25.38 -6.39 42.33
C SER A 550 24.11 -6.52 41.49
N PHE A 551 23.75 -7.73 41.01
CA PHE A 551 22.56 -7.96 40.18
C PHE A 551 21.24 -7.83 40.94
N SER A 552 21.25 -7.99 42.27
CA SER A 552 20.03 -7.90 43.10
C SER A 552 19.40 -6.50 43.09
N THR A 553 20.20 -5.46 42.83
CA THR A 553 19.75 -4.06 42.82
C THR A 553 19.57 -3.50 41.40
N ALA A 554 20.10 -4.17 40.37
CA ALA A 554 20.06 -3.70 38.99
C ALA A 554 18.63 -3.48 38.44
N PRO A 555 17.64 -4.39 38.66
CA PRO A 555 16.27 -4.21 38.16
C PRO A 555 15.59 -2.95 38.70
N PHE A 556 15.93 -2.52 39.92
CA PHE A 556 15.32 -1.33 40.53
C PHE A 556 15.68 -0.03 39.78
N TYR A 557 16.86 0.02 39.16
CA TYR A 557 17.35 1.20 38.44
C TYR A 557 17.05 1.18 36.94
N THR A 558 16.61 0.04 36.40
CA THR A 558 16.28 -0.12 34.97
C THR A 558 14.78 -0.27 34.70
N THR A 559 13.98 -0.64 35.72
CA THR A 559 12.53 -0.80 35.54
C THR A 559 11.85 0.56 35.43
N PRO A 560 11.10 0.83 34.34
CA PRO A 560 10.34 2.07 34.19
C PRO A 560 9.32 2.24 35.32
N LEU A 561 9.05 3.49 35.67
CA LEU A 561 7.96 3.83 36.57
C LEU A 561 6.60 3.40 35.99
N ASP A 562 5.62 3.18 36.85
CA ASP A 562 4.27 2.86 36.41
C ASP A 562 3.70 4.05 35.59
N PRO A 563 3.19 3.80 34.36
CA PRO A 563 2.72 4.86 33.47
C PRO A 563 1.49 5.62 33.99
N THR A 564 0.89 5.19 35.10
CA THR A 564 -0.24 5.87 35.76
C THR A 564 0.19 6.94 36.78
N ILE A 565 1.49 7.09 37.03
CA ILE A 565 2.02 8.10 37.98
C ILE A 565 1.86 9.51 37.40
N GLN A 566 1.51 10.49 38.25
CA GLN A 566 1.46 11.89 37.85
C GLN A 566 2.86 12.51 37.81
N HIS A 567 3.23 13.09 36.66
CA HIS A 567 4.51 13.76 36.45
C HIS A 567 4.37 15.29 36.54
N SER A 568 5.43 15.95 37.01
CA SER A 568 5.56 17.41 36.92
C SER A 568 5.93 17.84 35.48
N PRO A 569 5.78 19.13 35.10
CA PRO A 569 6.27 19.61 33.81
C PRO A 569 7.75 19.28 33.60
N LEU A 570 8.12 18.95 32.35
CA LEU A 570 9.51 18.67 32.00
C LEU A 570 10.38 19.94 32.17
N PRO A 571 11.66 19.81 32.54
CA PRO A 571 12.58 20.94 32.60
C PRO A 571 12.73 21.59 31.23
N ALA A 572 13.01 22.90 31.23
CA ALA A 572 13.30 23.65 30.01
C ALA A 572 14.58 23.12 29.34
N PRO A 573 14.70 23.18 28.00
CA PRO A 573 15.90 22.74 27.29
C PRO A 573 17.14 23.47 27.81
N TYR A 574 18.22 22.72 28.05
CA TYR A 574 19.49 23.29 28.45
C TYR A 574 20.08 24.10 27.28
N ARG A 575 20.28 25.42 27.46
CA ARG A 575 20.77 26.35 26.42
C ARG A 575 22.27 26.68 26.51
N GLY A 576 23.07 25.72 26.97
CA GLY A 576 24.52 25.83 27.07
C GLY A 576 25.04 26.76 28.18
N PRO A 577 26.37 26.87 28.33
CA PRO A 577 27.01 27.64 29.39
C PRO A 577 27.06 29.11 28.96
N GLY A 578 26.03 29.88 29.30
CA GLY A 578 25.95 31.31 28.96
C GLY A 578 24.60 31.98 29.22
N ALA A 579 23.53 31.20 29.39
CA ALA A 579 22.27 31.72 29.92
C ALA A 579 22.43 32.04 31.41
N ALA A 580 22.12 33.28 31.82
CA ALA A 580 22.33 33.76 33.18
C ALA A 580 21.65 32.84 34.22
N GLY A 581 22.44 32.04 34.94
CA GLY A 581 21.99 31.23 36.09
C GLY A 581 22.17 29.71 36.00
N GLY A 582 22.80 29.13 34.97
CA GLY A 582 22.96 27.67 34.86
C GLY A 582 23.92 27.06 35.90
N THR A 583 23.40 26.21 36.79
CA THR A 583 24.22 25.30 37.62
C THR A 583 24.85 24.19 36.76
N PRO A 584 26.04 23.65 37.11
CA PRO A 584 26.59 22.48 36.43
C PRO A 584 25.61 21.30 36.43
N ARG A 585 25.55 20.53 35.33
CA ARG A 585 24.67 19.34 35.22
C ARG A 585 24.94 18.38 36.37
N GLY A 586 23.91 18.07 37.17
CA GLY A 586 24.02 17.24 38.37
C GLY A 586 24.18 17.99 39.71
N MET A 587 24.08 19.33 39.72
CA MET A 587 24.02 20.15 40.94
C MET A 587 22.69 20.89 41.13
N GLU A 588 21.67 20.56 40.32
CA GLU A 588 20.34 21.16 40.41
C GLU A 588 19.65 20.73 41.71
N SER A 589 19.13 21.69 42.47
CA SER A 589 18.39 21.42 43.70
C SER A 589 17.06 20.75 43.38
N TYR A 590 16.96 19.44 43.64
CA TYR A 590 15.73 18.69 43.52
C TYR A 590 14.71 19.17 44.55
N VAL A 591 13.63 19.81 44.09
CA VAL A 591 12.46 20.07 44.93
C VAL A 591 11.71 18.75 45.03
N ALA A 592 12.00 17.97 46.08
CA ALA A 592 11.13 16.89 46.49
C ALA A 592 9.73 17.47 46.72
N ALA A 593 8.79 17.22 45.81
CA ALA A 593 7.39 17.44 46.05
C ALA A 593 7.00 16.56 47.24
N ARG A 594 6.93 17.16 48.43
CA ARG A 594 6.37 16.53 49.63
C ARG A 594 4.98 16.02 49.27
N GLN A 595 4.77 14.72 49.42
CA GLN A 595 3.46 14.10 49.43
C GLN A 595 2.54 14.87 50.39
N GLY A 596 1.61 15.63 49.83
CA GLY A 596 0.49 16.24 50.54
C GLY A 596 -0.76 15.43 50.26
N GLY A 597 -1.18 14.62 51.23
CA GLY A 597 -2.39 13.83 51.18
C GLY A 597 -2.80 13.37 52.57
N THR A 598 -3.41 14.28 53.34
CA THR A 598 -4.07 13.97 54.60
C THR A 598 -5.35 13.16 54.34
N THR A 599 -5.39 11.91 54.79
CA THR A 599 -6.60 11.27 55.35
C THR A 599 -6.16 10.21 56.38
N GLY A 600 -6.75 10.26 57.56
CA GLY A 600 -6.45 9.34 58.66
C GLY A 600 -6.98 7.94 58.42
N GLY A 601 -6.24 6.94 58.90
CA GLY A 601 -6.62 5.54 58.91
C GLY A 601 -5.52 4.73 59.58
N ASP A 602 -5.79 4.29 60.80
CA ASP A 602 -4.91 3.49 61.67
C ASP A 602 -4.73 2.07 61.12
N GLY A 603 -3.50 1.53 61.16
CA GLY A 603 -3.26 0.09 60.99
C GLY A 603 -2.02 -0.31 60.17
N GLY A 604 -1.05 -0.93 60.85
CA GLY A 604 -0.12 -1.90 60.24
C GLY A 604 1.36 -1.52 60.22
N ARG A 605 2.07 -1.72 61.35
CA ARG A 605 3.53 -1.66 61.44
C ARG A 605 4.20 -2.75 60.57
N LEU A 606 4.93 -2.34 59.54
CA LEU A 606 6.08 -3.08 59.00
C LEU A 606 7.33 -2.21 59.20
N GLY A 607 8.37 -2.83 59.78
CA GLY A 607 9.50 -2.16 60.40
C GLY A 607 10.29 -1.25 59.46
N GLY A 608 10.43 0.02 59.84
CA GLY A 608 11.37 0.94 59.23
C GLY A 608 12.81 0.63 59.65
N PRO A 609 13.81 0.90 58.79
CA PRO A 609 15.21 0.87 59.20
C PRO A 609 15.46 1.96 60.26
N SER A 610 16.27 1.63 61.25
CA SER A 610 16.68 2.51 62.35
C SER A 610 17.26 3.84 61.87
N GLU A 611 16.84 4.92 62.54
CA GLU A 611 17.49 6.23 62.53
C GLU A 611 18.97 6.11 62.98
N SER A 612 19.91 6.03 62.03
CA SER A 612 21.34 6.38 62.21
C SER A 612 22.20 6.07 60.97
N ALA A 613 21.75 6.48 59.79
CA ALA A 613 22.65 6.62 58.64
C ALA A 613 22.40 7.98 58.00
N ALA A 614 23.21 8.97 58.38
CA ALA A 614 23.41 10.14 57.52
C ALA A 614 23.91 9.59 56.19
N LEU A 615 23.05 9.58 55.16
CA LEU A 615 23.41 9.15 53.82
C LEU A 615 24.59 10.00 53.36
N ALA A 616 25.75 9.37 53.18
CA ALA A 616 26.94 10.00 52.68
C ALA A 616 26.63 10.66 51.32
N VAL A 617 26.90 11.96 51.22
CA VAL A 617 26.99 12.63 49.92
C VAL A 617 28.20 12.00 49.22
N ASN A 618 27.99 11.31 48.09
CA ASN A 618 29.11 10.84 47.27
C ASN A 618 29.74 12.06 46.59
N GLU A 619 30.82 12.59 47.17
CA GLU A 619 31.66 13.58 46.50
C GLU A 619 32.53 12.88 45.46
N GLN A 620 32.22 13.07 44.18
CA GLN A 620 33.11 12.65 43.10
C GLN A 620 34.24 13.67 42.94
N THR A 621 35.49 13.19 42.96
CA THR A 621 36.67 14.01 42.66
C THR A 621 36.86 14.07 41.15
N LEU A 622 36.77 15.28 40.58
CA LEU A 622 37.11 15.55 39.19
C LEU A 622 38.64 15.71 39.09
N ASP A 623 39.35 14.67 38.67
CA ASP A 623 40.80 14.73 38.46
C ASP A 623 41.13 15.20 37.04
N ASP A 624 41.88 16.30 36.92
CA ASP A 624 42.37 16.86 35.65
C ASP A 624 43.78 16.36 35.25
N VAL A 625 44.43 15.50 36.04
CA VAL A 625 45.84 15.12 35.84
C VAL A 625 46.02 13.60 35.67
N ASP A 626 46.77 13.25 34.61
CA ASP A 626 47.09 11.91 34.11
C ASP A 626 48.21 11.26 34.98
N GLU A 627 47.93 10.92 36.23
CA GLU A 627 48.79 10.06 37.06
C GLU A 627 48.06 8.77 37.49
N ASP A 628 48.84 7.68 37.53
CA ASP A 628 48.51 6.25 37.68
C ASP A 628 47.75 5.86 38.98
N ASP A 629 46.63 6.52 39.30
CA ASP A 629 45.77 6.14 40.43
C ASP A 629 44.39 5.62 40.01
N LEU A 630 43.96 4.57 40.73
CA LEU A 630 42.76 3.75 40.51
C LEU A 630 41.43 4.55 40.59
N PRO A 631 40.32 4.03 40.01
CA PRO A 631 39.03 4.72 39.96
C PRO A 631 38.52 5.16 41.34
N THR A 632 37.98 6.37 41.43
CA THR A 632 37.58 7.04 42.68
C THR A 632 36.31 6.47 43.34
N HIS A 633 35.59 5.52 42.73
CA HIS A 633 34.35 4.95 43.25
C HIS A 633 34.26 3.42 43.05
N ASN A 634 33.99 2.67 44.12
CA ASN A 634 33.97 1.19 44.12
C ASN A 634 32.63 0.55 43.73
N ASP A 635 31.65 1.36 43.36
CA ASP A 635 30.31 0.86 43.04
C ASP A 635 30.21 0.36 41.59
N ILE A 636 29.43 -0.70 41.40
CA ILE A 636 29.32 -1.45 40.14
C ILE A 636 27.99 -1.05 39.49
N VAL A 637 28.08 -0.49 38.28
CA VAL A 637 26.91 0.01 37.53
C VAL A 637 26.64 -0.91 36.35
N HIS A 638 25.42 -1.43 36.24
CA HIS A 638 25.04 -2.40 35.18
C HIS A 638 24.52 -1.76 33.90
N THR A 639 24.35 -0.45 33.88
CA THR A 639 23.93 0.33 32.72
C THR A 639 25.12 1.09 32.14
N ALA A 640 25.20 1.21 30.83
CA ALA A 640 26.31 1.93 30.20
C ALA A 640 25.93 2.62 28.89
N LEU A 641 26.47 3.82 28.71
CA LEU A 641 26.46 4.54 27.45
C LEU A 641 27.67 4.10 26.64
N CYS A 642 27.49 3.78 25.35
CA CYS A 642 28.59 3.34 24.51
C CYS A 642 28.78 4.27 23.31
N VAL A 643 30.02 4.43 22.84
CA VAL A 643 30.34 5.20 21.65
C VAL A 643 31.19 4.33 20.72
N GLU A 644 30.70 4.09 19.50
CA GLU A 644 31.33 3.23 18.50
C GLU A 644 31.50 3.99 17.18
N ALA A 645 32.64 3.83 16.51
CA ALA A 645 32.80 4.26 15.12
C ALA A 645 32.46 3.11 14.17
N ARG A 646 31.41 3.27 13.35
CA ARG A 646 30.97 2.28 12.36
C ARG A 646 30.69 2.93 11.02
N PHE A 647 31.16 2.30 9.94
CA PHE A 647 30.94 2.79 8.56
C PHE A 647 31.31 4.28 8.41
N GLY A 648 32.37 4.71 9.12
CA GLY A 648 32.84 6.10 9.14
C GLY A 648 31.93 7.10 9.86
N ARG A 649 30.99 6.63 10.70
CA ARG A 649 30.08 7.43 11.54
C ARG A 649 30.27 7.12 13.01
N LEU A 650 29.97 8.07 13.90
CA LEU A 650 29.92 7.81 15.34
C LEU A 650 28.50 7.45 15.76
N HIS A 651 28.36 6.32 16.45
CA HIS A 651 27.12 5.83 17.03
C HIS A 651 27.19 6.00 18.54
N VAL A 652 26.19 6.64 19.13
CA VAL A 652 26.03 6.79 20.58
C VAL A 652 24.88 5.90 21.02
N PHE A 653 25.22 4.81 21.71
CA PHE A 653 24.27 3.85 22.26
C PHE A 653 23.78 4.33 23.63
N MET A 654 22.52 4.72 23.69
CA MET A 654 21.82 5.20 24.88
C MET A 654 21.52 4.06 25.85
N PRO A 655 21.86 4.19 27.15
CA PRO A 655 21.50 3.23 28.18
C PRO A 655 20.01 3.29 28.52
N PRO A 656 19.44 2.24 29.14
CA PRO A 656 18.08 2.32 29.67
C PRO A 656 18.03 3.36 30.81
N ALA A 657 17.03 4.23 30.78
CA ALA A 657 16.78 5.25 31.80
C ALA A 657 15.46 4.97 32.52
N GLN A 658 15.42 5.17 33.84
CA GLN A 658 14.20 4.99 34.63
C GLN A 658 13.18 6.13 34.44
N ARG A 659 13.68 7.36 34.21
CA ARG A 659 12.86 8.57 34.08
C ARG A 659 13.17 9.29 32.78
N LEU A 660 12.15 9.94 32.24
CA LEU A 660 12.30 10.72 31.02
C LEU A 660 13.23 11.94 31.22
N GLU A 661 13.19 12.60 32.38
CA GLU A 661 14.05 13.77 32.62
C GLU A 661 15.54 13.42 32.53
N ASP A 662 15.92 12.24 33.02
CA ASP A 662 17.29 11.76 32.99
C ASP A 662 17.72 11.42 31.55
N TYR A 663 16.82 10.85 30.74
CA TYR A 663 17.09 10.58 29.32
C TYR A 663 17.32 11.88 28.54
N LEU A 664 16.49 12.91 28.75
CA LEU A 664 16.61 14.21 28.08
C LEU A 664 17.87 14.96 28.49
N ASP A 665 18.30 14.85 29.76
CA ASP A 665 19.58 15.39 30.21
C ASP A 665 20.75 14.73 29.48
N LEU A 666 20.76 13.39 29.34
CA LEU A 666 21.78 12.68 28.56
C LEU A 666 21.81 13.12 27.11
N ILE A 667 20.66 13.18 26.43
CA ILE A 667 20.59 13.62 25.03
C ILE A 667 21.13 15.04 24.88
N SER A 668 20.75 15.94 25.79
CA SER A 668 21.27 17.31 25.76
C SER A 668 22.79 17.34 25.96
N ALA A 669 23.36 16.43 26.76
CA ALA A 669 24.82 16.37 26.99
C ALA A 669 25.56 15.79 25.78
N VAL A 670 24.94 14.83 25.09
CA VAL A 670 25.43 14.28 23.82
C VAL A 670 25.46 15.36 22.75
N GLU A 671 24.39 16.15 22.58
CA GLU A 671 24.35 17.26 21.61
C GLU A 671 25.42 18.33 21.90
N GLU A 672 25.57 18.73 23.17
CA GLU A 672 26.62 19.68 23.58
C GLU A 672 28.02 19.14 23.32
N THR A 673 28.24 17.83 23.52
CA THR A 673 29.49 17.18 23.15
C THR A 673 29.74 17.21 21.65
N CYS A 674 28.71 17.04 20.81
CA CYS A 674 28.82 17.19 19.36
C CYS A 674 29.29 18.59 18.99
N MET A 675 28.71 19.62 19.63
CA MET A 675 29.10 21.03 19.43
C MET A 675 30.55 21.31 19.83
N LEU A 676 31.00 20.76 20.96
CA LEU A 676 32.36 20.97 21.46
C LEU A 676 33.44 20.24 20.66
N THR A 677 33.08 19.11 20.04
CA THR A 677 34.04 18.23 19.35
C THR A 677 33.98 18.31 17.83
N ASP A 678 32.97 18.99 17.27
CA ASP A 678 32.63 19.05 15.85
C ASP A 678 32.43 17.66 15.23
N LEU A 679 31.75 16.78 15.98
CA LEU A 679 31.51 15.39 15.60
C LEU A 679 30.00 15.09 15.60
N PRO A 680 29.35 14.94 14.44
CA PRO A 680 27.96 14.51 14.36
C PRO A 680 27.82 13.03 14.73
N VAL A 681 26.65 12.66 15.28
CA VAL A 681 26.40 11.31 15.80
C VAL A 681 25.08 10.72 15.33
N VAL A 682 25.03 9.39 15.25
CA VAL A 682 23.80 8.59 15.18
C VAL A 682 23.42 8.18 16.60
N VAL A 683 22.23 8.56 17.05
CA VAL A 683 21.72 8.15 18.37
C VAL A 683 21.00 6.81 18.23
N GLU A 684 21.37 5.83 19.04
CA GLU A 684 20.82 4.48 19.00
C GLU A 684 20.69 3.86 20.39
N GLY A 685 20.16 2.64 20.49
CA GLY A 685 20.08 1.88 21.73
C GLY A 685 18.69 1.84 22.36
N TYR A 686 18.60 2.06 23.67
CA TYR A 686 17.32 2.02 24.38
C TYR A 686 16.57 3.34 24.21
N LEU A 687 15.28 3.24 23.86
CA LEU A 687 14.36 4.38 23.83
C LEU A 687 14.16 4.99 25.24
N PRO A 688 13.70 6.25 25.34
CA PRO A 688 13.27 6.80 26.61
C PRO A 688 12.19 5.92 27.26
N PRO A 689 12.12 5.88 28.60
CA PRO A 689 11.06 5.15 29.29
C PRO A 689 9.68 5.68 28.85
N PRO A 690 8.64 4.82 28.83
CA PRO A 690 7.28 5.24 28.47
C PRO A 690 6.81 6.41 29.34
N ASP A 691 6.38 7.50 28.70
CA ASP A 691 5.98 8.75 29.37
C ASP A 691 4.99 9.52 28.49
N ASP A 692 3.95 10.10 29.09
CA ASP A 692 2.86 10.79 28.37
C ASP A 692 3.23 12.20 27.87
N ARG A 693 4.44 12.69 28.16
CA ARG A 693 4.92 14.02 27.76
C ARG A 693 5.71 14.02 26.45
N ILE A 694 5.99 12.84 25.88
CA ILE A 694 6.65 12.65 24.58
C ILE A 694 5.77 11.79 23.66
N ASP A 695 5.79 12.12 22.38
CA ASP A 695 5.26 11.29 21.32
C ASP A 695 6.38 10.82 20.39
N TYR A 696 6.09 9.74 19.66
CA TYR A 696 6.95 9.24 18.61
C TYR A 696 6.17 8.54 17.52
N PHE A 697 6.78 8.43 16.35
CA PHE A 697 6.42 7.45 15.34
C PHE A 697 7.63 6.58 15.00
N LYS A 698 7.39 5.36 14.50
CA LYS A 698 8.44 4.42 14.12
C LYS A 698 8.25 3.96 12.68
N VAL A 699 9.33 3.90 11.92
CA VAL A 699 9.40 3.26 10.61
C VAL A 699 10.25 2.00 10.77
N THR A 700 9.65 0.83 10.57
CA THR A 700 10.27 -0.47 10.84
C THR A 700 10.22 -1.33 9.57
N PRO A 701 11.36 -1.81 9.05
CA PRO A 701 11.40 -2.75 7.95
C PRO A 701 11.04 -4.15 8.49
N ASP A 702 9.79 -4.55 8.27
CA ASP A 702 9.21 -5.82 8.71
C ASP A 702 9.23 -6.89 7.58
N PRO A 703 8.86 -8.17 7.84
CA PRO A 703 8.99 -9.20 6.82
C PRO A 703 7.96 -8.91 5.72
N GLY A 704 8.42 -8.81 4.48
CA GLY A 704 7.60 -8.43 3.33
C GLY A 704 7.17 -6.95 3.23
N VAL A 705 7.27 -6.13 4.28
CA VAL A 705 6.75 -4.74 4.27
C VAL A 705 7.62 -3.77 5.07
N ILE A 706 7.45 -2.47 4.87
CA ILE A 706 7.84 -1.42 5.83
C ILE A 706 6.59 -1.03 6.62
N GLU A 707 6.61 -1.22 7.94
CA GLU A 707 5.53 -0.85 8.85
C GLU A 707 5.82 0.52 9.49
N VAL A 708 4.84 1.42 9.46
CA VAL A 708 4.93 2.72 10.12
C VAL A 708 3.98 2.76 11.30
N ASN A 709 4.51 2.74 12.52
CA ASN A 709 3.72 2.92 13.74
C ASN A 709 3.53 4.42 13.95
N THR A 710 2.32 4.93 13.69
CA THR A 710 2.01 6.35 13.79
C THR A 710 1.67 6.77 15.21
N GLN A 711 1.95 8.04 15.54
CA GLN A 711 1.56 8.62 16.81
C GLN A 711 0.02 8.71 16.95
N PRO A 712 -0.51 8.62 18.18
CA PRO A 712 -1.94 8.75 18.41
C PRO A 712 -2.45 10.16 18.10
N SER A 713 -3.47 10.25 17.25
CA SER A 713 -4.20 11.48 16.96
C SER A 713 -5.45 11.63 17.84
N ALA A 714 -5.60 12.78 18.48
CA ALA A 714 -6.77 13.08 19.33
C ALA A 714 -7.99 13.56 18.52
N THR A 715 -7.76 14.28 17.42
CA THR A 715 -8.82 14.87 16.59
C THR A 715 -8.85 14.26 15.19
N TRP A 716 -10.03 14.27 14.58
CA TRP A 716 -10.28 13.87 13.22
C TRP A 716 -9.39 14.63 12.23
N ARG A 717 -9.30 15.97 12.35
CA ARG A 717 -8.47 16.78 11.45
C ARG A 717 -6.98 16.46 11.56
N SER A 718 -6.47 16.21 12.78
CA SER A 718 -5.09 15.75 12.96
C SER A 718 -4.85 14.40 12.30
N LEU A 719 -5.81 13.47 12.43
CA LEU A 719 -5.73 12.14 11.84
C LEU A 719 -5.76 12.18 10.31
N VAL A 720 -6.60 13.03 9.72
CA VAL A 720 -6.67 13.28 8.27
C VAL A 720 -5.32 13.76 7.76
N THR A 721 -4.80 14.86 8.33
CA THR A 721 -3.52 15.43 7.90
C THR A 721 -2.36 14.43 8.09
N LEU A 722 -2.36 13.67 9.20
CA LEU A 722 -1.34 12.65 9.45
C LEU A 722 -1.35 11.55 8.38
N THR A 723 -2.53 11.02 8.08
CA THR A 723 -2.70 9.91 7.14
C THR A 723 -2.41 10.35 5.70
N GLU A 724 -2.94 11.50 5.27
CA GLU A 724 -2.67 12.03 3.92
C GLU A 724 -1.18 12.34 3.72
N THR A 725 -0.53 12.94 4.71
CA THR A 725 0.91 13.22 4.66
C THR A 725 1.72 11.93 4.57
N LEU A 726 1.37 10.91 5.36
CA LEU A 726 2.09 9.64 5.33
C LEU A 726 2.00 8.94 3.97
N TYR A 727 0.80 8.87 3.39
CA TYR A 727 0.60 8.25 2.07
C TYR A 727 1.37 9.00 0.98
N GLU A 728 1.32 10.34 0.97
CA GLU A 728 2.03 11.12 -0.04
C GLU A 728 3.55 11.03 0.12
N GLU A 729 4.07 11.13 1.34
CA GLU A 729 5.52 11.01 1.56
C GLU A 729 6.02 9.59 1.33
N ALA A 730 5.21 8.56 1.56
CA ALA A 730 5.53 7.19 1.14
C ALA A 730 5.62 7.09 -0.39
N ARG A 731 4.63 7.62 -1.12
CA ARG A 731 4.64 7.65 -2.59
C ARG A 731 5.88 8.37 -3.14
N LEU A 732 6.18 9.56 -2.62
CA LEU A 732 7.38 10.33 -3.00
C LEU A 732 8.70 9.64 -2.59
N SER A 733 8.65 8.73 -1.61
CA SER A 733 9.77 7.85 -1.22
C SER A 733 9.85 6.57 -2.05
N ARG A 734 9.07 6.43 -3.13
CA ARG A 734 8.97 5.23 -3.98
C ARG A 734 8.40 4.01 -3.23
N LEU A 735 7.46 4.26 -2.32
CA LEU A 735 6.73 3.25 -1.57
C LEU A 735 5.23 3.30 -1.89
N GLY A 736 4.60 2.15 -2.07
CA GLY A 736 3.18 1.97 -2.36
C GLY A 736 2.46 1.14 -1.29
N THR A 737 1.13 1.14 -1.35
CA THR A 737 0.25 0.50 -0.36
C THR A 737 -0.50 -0.71 -0.89
N GLU A 738 -0.24 -1.07 -2.14
CA GLU A 738 -0.88 -2.19 -2.84
C GLU A 738 0.17 -3.04 -3.55
N LYS A 739 -0.24 -4.26 -3.87
CA LYS A 739 0.46 -5.20 -4.75
C LYS A 739 -0.51 -5.68 -5.82
N PHE A 740 0.05 -6.23 -6.88
CA PHE A 740 -0.72 -6.92 -7.92
C PHE A 740 -0.39 -8.41 -7.85
N ASP A 741 -1.40 -9.26 -7.94
CA ASP A 741 -1.20 -10.68 -8.21
C ASP A 741 -0.95 -10.90 -9.71
N LEU A 742 -0.41 -12.07 -10.09
CA LEU A 742 -0.10 -12.42 -11.49
C LEU A 742 -1.30 -12.28 -12.42
N ASP A 743 -2.51 -12.55 -11.92
CA ASP A 743 -3.77 -12.47 -12.66
C ASP A 743 -4.33 -11.04 -12.76
N GLY A 744 -3.59 -10.05 -12.25
CA GLY A 744 -3.98 -8.65 -12.20
C GLY A 744 -4.83 -8.27 -11.00
N HIS A 745 -5.13 -9.14 -10.03
CA HIS A 745 -5.91 -8.75 -8.87
C HIS A 745 -5.15 -7.76 -7.97
N HIS A 746 -5.80 -6.68 -7.51
CA HIS A 746 -5.20 -5.74 -6.56
C HIS A 746 -5.33 -6.27 -5.13
N THR A 747 -4.24 -6.28 -4.40
CA THR A 747 -4.21 -6.67 -2.98
C THR A 747 -3.54 -5.59 -2.15
N GLY A 748 -3.79 -5.57 -0.85
CA GLY A 748 -2.96 -4.77 0.05
C GLY A 748 -1.54 -5.32 0.11
N THR A 749 -0.65 -4.62 0.79
CA THR A 749 0.77 -5.01 0.97
C THR A 749 1.00 -6.41 1.57
N GLY A 750 -0.01 -6.97 2.26
CA GLY A 750 0.05 -8.24 3.02
C GLY A 750 0.44 -8.08 4.50
N GLY A 751 0.88 -6.90 4.92
CA GLY A 751 1.27 -6.60 6.32
C GLY A 751 0.13 -6.13 7.22
N GLY A 752 -1.05 -5.84 6.66
CA GLY A 752 -2.21 -5.29 7.37
C GLY A 752 -2.13 -3.77 7.59
N ASN A 753 -3.19 -3.22 8.16
CA ASN A 753 -3.29 -1.82 8.59
C ASN A 753 -4.01 -1.76 9.94
N HIS A 754 -3.27 -2.11 11.00
CA HIS A 754 -3.87 -2.18 12.32
C HIS A 754 -4.31 -0.79 12.78
N VAL A 755 -5.49 -0.71 13.40
CA VAL A 755 -6.02 0.53 13.97
C VAL A 755 -5.98 0.41 15.48
N VAL A 756 -5.25 1.31 16.14
CA VAL A 756 -5.06 1.31 17.60
C VAL A 756 -5.89 2.42 18.22
N MET A 757 -6.69 2.07 19.22
CA MET A 757 -7.55 3.00 19.96
C MET A 757 -7.20 3.01 21.44
N GLY A 758 -7.28 4.19 22.05
CA GLY A 758 -7.09 4.34 23.49
C GLY A 758 -7.19 5.79 23.90
N SER A 759 -6.31 6.23 24.80
CA SER A 759 -6.18 7.63 25.20
C SER A 759 -4.71 8.00 25.38
N ALA A 760 -4.46 9.30 25.58
CA ALA A 760 -3.12 9.84 25.85
C ALA A 760 -2.49 9.27 27.13
N LYS A 761 -3.31 8.86 28.10
CA LYS A 761 -2.89 8.16 29.33
C LYS A 761 -3.67 6.86 29.48
N PRO A 762 -3.07 5.79 30.03
CA PRO A 762 -3.80 4.54 30.28
C PRO A 762 -5.04 4.74 31.17
N THR A 763 -4.96 5.58 32.21
CA THR A 763 -6.09 5.89 33.10
C THR A 763 -7.23 6.63 32.42
N ASP A 764 -6.94 7.32 31.30
CA ASP A 764 -7.93 8.06 30.53
C ASP A 764 -8.57 7.21 29.42
N SER A 765 -8.10 5.97 29.22
CA SER A 765 -8.60 5.06 28.19
C SER A 765 -10.11 4.88 28.30
N PRO A 766 -10.88 5.09 27.21
CA PRO A 766 -12.33 4.94 27.25
C PRO A 766 -12.74 3.50 27.58
N PHE A 767 -11.93 2.50 27.19
CA PHE A 767 -12.19 1.09 27.47
C PHE A 767 -11.98 0.73 28.94
N LEU A 768 -11.05 1.37 29.63
CA LEU A 768 -10.81 1.14 31.06
C LEU A 768 -11.78 1.95 31.93
N ARG A 769 -12.09 3.20 31.54
CA ARG A 769 -13.07 4.05 32.24
C ARG A 769 -14.49 3.51 32.13
N ARG A 770 -14.86 2.95 30.97
CA ARG A 770 -16.17 2.36 30.74
C ARG A 770 -16.04 1.00 30.04
N PRO A 771 -15.88 -0.10 30.80
CA PRO A 771 -15.68 -1.45 30.26
C PRO A 771 -16.79 -1.92 29.29
N HIS A 772 -17.99 -1.37 29.44
CA HIS A 772 -19.13 -1.65 28.56
C HIS A 772 -18.88 -1.26 27.11
N LEU A 773 -18.01 -0.26 26.85
CA LEU A 773 -17.66 0.13 25.49
C LEU A 773 -16.99 -1.02 24.73
N LEU A 774 -16.05 -1.72 25.36
CA LEU A 774 -15.41 -2.91 24.77
C LEU A 774 -16.43 -4.02 24.56
N GLY A 775 -17.32 -4.25 25.53
CA GLY A 775 -18.40 -5.23 25.40
C GLY A 775 -19.39 -4.89 24.28
N SER A 776 -19.67 -3.62 24.03
CA SER A 776 -20.48 -3.15 22.90
C SER A 776 -19.75 -3.32 21.58
N LEU A 777 -18.45 -3.03 21.54
CA LEU A 777 -17.63 -3.22 20.36
C LEU A 777 -17.57 -4.69 19.96
N ILE A 778 -17.29 -5.61 20.89
CA ILE A 778 -17.29 -7.07 20.64
C ILE A 778 -18.65 -7.53 20.08
N ARG A 779 -19.76 -7.13 20.73
CA ARG A 779 -21.11 -7.51 20.29
C ARG A 779 -21.43 -7.01 18.89
N PHE A 780 -21.16 -5.73 18.63
CA PHE A 780 -21.49 -5.11 17.36
C PHE A 780 -20.64 -5.66 16.21
N TRP A 781 -19.33 -5.82 16.43
CA TRP A 781 -18.43 -6.43 15.46
C TRP A 781 -18.81 -7.88 15.14
N HIS A 782 -19.23 -8.61 16.18
CA HIS A 782 -19.70 -9.97 16.02
C HIS A 782 -21.06 -10.03 15.30
N ASN A 783 -21.98 -9.15 15.61
CA ASN A 783 -23.30 -9.15 14.99
C ASN A 783 -23.31 -8.59 13.56
N HIS A 784 -22.21 -7.98 13.11
CA HIS A 784 -22.05 -7.47 11.75
C HIS A 784 -20.78 -8.01 11.08
N PRO A 785 -20.83 -9.19 10.44
CA PRO A 785 -19.70 -9.78 9.72
C PRO A 785 -19.08 -8.88 8.65
N ALA A 786 -19.79 -7.86 8.14
CA ALA A 786 -19.23 -6.88 7.22
C ALA A 786 -17.98 -6.19 7.80
N MET A 787 -17.91 -5.96 9.12
CA MET A 787 -16.73 -5.39 9.77
C MET A 787 -15.49 -6.28 9.66
N SER A 788 -15.67 -7.60 9.63
CA SER A 788 -14.60 -8.58 9.51
C SER A 788 -14.23 -8.86 8.05
N TYR A 789 -15.18 -8.79 7.12
CA TYR A 789 -14.96 -9.27 5.74
C TYR A 789 -14.82 -8.19 4.67
N LEU A 790 -15.46 -7.02 4.82
CA LEU A 790 -15.35 -5.95 3.83
C LEU A 790 -13.95 -5.33 3.80
N PHE A 791 -13.30 -5.21 4.95
CA PHE A 791 -12.04 -4.49 5.13
C PHE A 791 -10.82 -5.41 5.28
N SER A 792 -10.97 -6.71 5.07
CA SER A 792 -9.93 -7.73 5.35
C SER A 792 -9.17 -8.16 4.10
N GLY A 793 -8.00 -8.76 4.31
CA GLY A 793 -7.16 -9.32 3.24
C GLY A 793 -7.72 -10.62 2.67
N LYS A 794 -7.08 -11.18 1.64
CA LYS A 794 -7.53 -12.45 1.03
C LYS A 794 -7.48 -13.64 2.00
N PHE A 795 -6.48 -13.65 2.88
CA PHE A 795 -6.25 -14.74 3.81
C PHE A 795 -7.13 -14.60 5.07
N ILE A 796 -8.33 -15.17 5.01
CA ILE A 796 -9.35 -15.16 6.08
C ILE A 796 -9.60 -16.59 6.58
N GLY A 797 -10.13 -16.72 7.79
CA GLY A 797 -10.49 -17.98 8.42
C GLY A 797 -9.69 -18.25 9.69
N PRO A 798 -9.85 -19.42 10.32
CA PRO A 798 -9.36 -19.72 11.68
C PRO A 798 -7.84 -19.72 11.84
N THR A 799 -7.10 -19.73 10.73
CA THR A 799 -5.64 -19.74 10.66
C THR A 799 -5.06 -18.43 10.09
N SER A 800 -5.91 -17.42 9.86
CA SER A 800 -5.49 -16.12 9.36
C SER A 800 -4.57 -15.38 10.34
N GLN A 801 -4.04 -14.23 9.93
CA GLN A 801 -3.23 -13.38 10.82
C GLN A 801 -4.06 -12.79 11.97
N ALA A 802 -5.36 -12.63 11.75
CA ALA A 802 -6.32 -12.00 12.65
C ALA A 802 -7.68 -12.71 12.57
N PRO A 803 -7.81 -13.96 13.06
CA PRO A 803 -9.05 -14.72 12.92
C PRO A 803 -10.11 -14.15 13.85
N ARG A 804 -11.34 -14.27 13.37
CA ARG A 804 -12.53 -13.90 14.10
C ARG A 804 -12.86 -14.99 15.14
N MET A 805 -13.35 -14.59 16.32
CA MET A 805 -13.44 -15.49 17.49
C MET A 805 -14.30 -16.76 17.28
N ASP A 806 -15.30 -16.71 16.39
CA ASP A 806 -16.24 -17.81 16.12
C ASP A 806 -15.88 -18.66 14.89
N GLU A 807 -14.75 -18.38 14.22
CA GLU A 807 -14.29 -19.16 13.07
C GLU A 807 -13.56 -20.45 13.44
N ALA A 808 -12.95 -20.49 14.64
CA ALA A 808 -12.11 -21.60 15.09
C ALA A 808 -12.85 -22.60 16.00
N ARG A 809 -13.57 -22.07 17.00
CA ARG A 809 -14.17 -22.84 18.08
C ARG A 809 -15.68 -22.61 18.13
N SER A 810 -16.45 -23.70 18.11
CA SER A 810 -17.92 -23.64 18.08
C SER A 810 -18.54 -23.16 19.41
N ASP A 811 -17.80 -23.25 20.52
CA ASP A 811 -18.23 -22.82 21.85
C ASP A 811 -17.83 -21.37 22.18
N SER A 812 -17.00 -20.71 21.36
CA SER A 812 -16.50 -19.35 21.62
C SER A 812 -17.61 -18.34 21.91
N VAL A 813 -18.68 -18.36 21.12
CA VAL A 813 -19.80 -17.41 21.29
C VAL A 813 -20.52 -17.62 22.61
N TYR A 814 -20.66 -18.87 23.06
CA TYR A 814 -21.28 -19.20 24.34
C TYR A 814 -20.45 -18.71 25.52
N GLU A 815 -19.15 -18.97 25.51
CA GLU A 815 -18.23 -18.50 26.57
C GLU A 815 -18.12 -16.97 26.57
N MET A 816 -18.12 -16.33 25.40
CA MET A 816 -18.11 -14.87 25.28
C MET A 816 -19.38 -14.24 25.86
N GLU A 817 -20.57 -14.83 25.64
CA GLU A 817 -21.80 -14.35 26.28
C GLU A 817 -21.71 -14.40 27.81
N ILE A 818 -21.14 -15.46 28.37
CA ILE A 818 -20.90 -15.55 29.82
C ILE A 818 -19.97 -14.44 30.28
N ALA A 819 -18.83 -14.24 29.60
CA ALA A 819 -17.88 -13.18 29.94
C ALA A 819 -18.52 -11.78 29.86
N LEU A 820 -19.28 -11.51 28.81
CA LEU A 820 -19.98 -10.24 28.62
C LEU A 820 -21.08 -10.02 29.67
N ALA A 821 -21.69 -11.08 30.20
CA ALA A 821 -22.67 -11.01 31.30
C ALA A 821 -22.02 -10.75 32.67
N GLN A 822 -20.72 -11.03 32.82
CA GLN A 822 -19.95 -10.71 34.03
C GLN A 822 -19.40 -9.28 34.04
N LEU A 823 -19.69 -8.47 33.01
CA LEU A 823 -19.32 -7.06 33.02
C LEU A 823 -19.92 -6.36 34.25
N PRO A 824 -19.13 -5.52 34.95
CA PRO A 824 -19.57 -4.83 36.15
C PRO A 824 -20.71 -3.85 35.82
N PRO A 825 -21.56 -3.45 36.78
CA PRO A 825 -22.61 -2.45 36.54
C PRO A 825 -22.04 -1.11 36.05
N GLU A 826 -22.80 -0.38 35.22
CA GLU A 826 -22.41 0.96 34.75
C GLU A 826 -22.15 1.91 35.92
N GLY A 827 -21.01 2.61 35.88
CA GLY A 827 -20.60 3.55 36.94
C GLY A 827 -19.98 2.90 38.18
N ALA A 828 -19.86 1.57 38.24
CA ALA A 828 -19.09 0.91 39.29
C ALA A 828 -17.58 1.18 39.12
N ASP A 829 -16.87 1.31 40.24
CA ASP A 829 -15.40 1.35 40.24
C ASP A 829 -14.87 -0.07 40.07
N VAL A 830 -14.04 -0.28 39.04
CA VAL A 830 -13.62 -1.61 38.59
C VAL A 830 -12.11 -1.59 38.41
N PRO A 831 -11.39 -2.50 39.10
CA PRO A 831 -9.97 -2.68 38.84
C PRO A 831 -9.70 -2.95 37.34
N PRO A 832 -8.85 -2.17 36.66
CA PRO A 832 -8.63 -2.28 35.21
C PRO A 832 -8.27 -3.68 34.71
N TRP A 833 -7.56 -4.48 35.52
CA TRP A 833 -7.16 -5.84 35.18
C TRP A 833 -8.35 -6.82 35.04
N ILE A 834 -9.52 -6.52 35.62
CA ILE A 834 -10.71 -7.37 35.48
C ILE A 834 -11.20 -7.35 34.04
N VAL A 835 -11.22 -6.17 33.41
CA VAL A 835 -11.67 -6.01 32.02
C VAL A 835 -10.80 -6.82 31.07
N ASP A 836 -9.49 -6.76 31.27
CA ASP A 836 -8.50 -7.53 30.52
C ASP A 836 -8.73 -9.05 30.70
N ARG A 837 -8.79 -9.53 31.96
CA ARG A 837 -8.93 -10.96 32.26
C ARG A 837 -10.26 -11.57 31.86
N LEU A 838 -11.32 -10.78 31.75
CA LEU A 838 -12.63 -11.26 31.26
C LEU A 838 -12.58 -11.68 29.79
N PHE A 839 -11.78 -11.01 28.96
CA PHE A 839 -11.79 -11.22 27.50
C PHE A 839 -10.50 -11.82 26.94
N ARG A 840 -9.36 -11.69 27.64
CA ARG A 840 -8.03 -12.02 27.10
C ARG A 840 -7.94 -13.44 26.57
N ASP A 841 -8.46 -14.42 27.30
CA ASP A 841 -8.35 -15.84 26.94
C ASP A 841 -9.43 -16.28 25.92
N LEU A 842 -10.39 -15.39 25.59
CA LEU A 842 -11.43 -15.62 24.58
C LEU A 842 -11.11 -14.91 23.25
N LEU A 843 -10.33 -13.83 23.30
CA LEU A 843 -9.83 -13.10 22.13
C LEU A 843 -8.42 -13.60 21.79
N VAL A 844 -8.35 -14.83 21.27
CA VAL A 844 -7.11 -15.51 20.89
C VAL A 844 -7.26 -16.27 19.57
N ASP A 845 -6.15 -16.56 18.91
CA ASP A 845 -6.14 -17.50 17.79
C ASP A 845 -6.24 -18.97 18.25
N THR A 846 -6.21 -19.91 17.29
CA THR A 846 -6.24 -21.37 17.55
C THR A 846 -5.09 -21.88 18.41
N THR A 847 -3.99 -21.12 18.56
CA THR A 847 -2.83 -21.46 19.38
C THR A 847 -2.86 -20.80 20.76
N GLY A 848 -3.85 -19.95 21.04
CA GLY A 848 -3.94 -19.17 22.28
C GLY A 848 -3.19 -17.84 22.24
N ASN A 849 -2.81 -17.35 21.05
CA ASN A 849 -2.08 -16.09 20.91
C ASN A 849 -3.03 -14.89 20.87
N THR A 850 -2.95 -14.02 21.89
CA THR A 850 -3.73 -12.78 22.04
C THR A 850 -3.38 -11.71 21.02
N HIS A 851 -2.12 -11.65 20.60
CA HIS A 851 -1.63 -10.71 19.59
C HIS A 851 -2.14 -11.05 18.18
N ARG A 852 -2.74 -12.23 17.98
CA ARG A 852 -3.29 -12.65 16.69
C ARG A 852 -4.81 -12.54 16.63
N ALA A 853 -5.51 -12.03 17.63
CA ALA A 853 -6.97 -11.85 17.54
C ALA A 853 -7.37 -10.67 16.65
N GLU A 854 -8.53 -10.75 15.99
CA GLU A 854 -9.12 -9.64 15.22
C GLU A 854 -9.30 -8.38 16.07
N ILE A 855 -9.89 -8.52 17.26
CA ILE A 855 -9.92 -7.51 18.31
C ILE A 855 -8.86 -7.89 19.33
N CYS A 856 -7.73 -7.22 19.28
CA CYS A 856 -6.59 -7.48 20.12
C CYS A 856 -6.60 -6.56 21.35
N ILE A 857 -6.55 -7.17 22.53
CA ILE A 857 -6.47 -6.47 23.83
C ILE A 857 -5.13 -6.72 24.51
N ASP A 858 -4.11 -7.18 23.77
CA ASP A 858 -2.81 -7.52 24.34
C ASP A 858 -2.15 -6.32 25.03
N LYS A 859 -2.31 -5.14 24.42
CA LYS A 859 -1.86 -3.82 24.89
C LYS A 859 -2.86 -3.14 25.86
N MET A 860 -3.83 -3.85 26.44
CA MET A 860 -4.84 -3.26 27.33
C MET A 860 -4.33 -3.09 28.77
N TYR A 861 -4.31 -4.14 29.59
CA TYR A 861 -3.85 -4.01 30.98
C TYR A 861 -3.29 -5.33 31.53
N SER A 862 -1.96 -5.47 31.52
CA SER A 862 -1.28 -6.59 32.20
C SER A 862 -1.15 -6.35 33.71
N PRO A 863 -1.65 -7.27 34.57
CA PRO A 863 -1.39 -7.19 36.01
C PRO A 863 0.07 -7.49 36.35
N ASP A 864 0.76 -8.26 35.50
CA ASP A 864 2.06 -8.89 35.78
C ASP A 864 3.26 -7.95 35.56
N SER A 865 3.11 -6.88 34.76
CA SER A 865 4.16 -5.90 34.49
C SER A 865 3.60 -4.48 34.30
N SER A 866 4.35 -3.46 34.73
CA SER A 866 4.02 -2.04 34.47
C SER A 866 4.10 -1.69 32.98
N THR A 867 4.93 -2.39 32.20
CA THR A 867 5.09 -2.15 30.76
C THR A 867 3.87 -2.54 29.92
N GLY A 868 3.03 -3.45 30.42
CA GLY A 868 1.84 -3.93 29.74
C GLY A 868 0.55 -3.16 30.08
N ARG A 869 0.64 -2.01 30.74
CA ARG A 869 -0.51 -1.20 31.20
C ARG A 869 -0.71 0.03 30.32
N LEU A 870 -1.12 -0.18 29.06
CA LEU A 870 -1.22 0.91 28.07
C LEU A 870 -2.67 1.39 27.83
N GLY A 871 -3.68 0.57 28.15
CA GLY A 871 -5.09 0.89 27.96
C GLY A 871 -5.53 0.93 26.49
N LEU A 872 -4.87 0.17 25.62
CA LEU A 872 -5.08 0.18 24.18
C LEU A 872 -5.90 -1.04 23.71
N VAL A 873 -6.75 -0.82 22.70
CA VAL A 873 -7.42 -1.85 21.92
C VAL A 873 -6.95 -1.71 20.48
N GLU A 874 -6.55 -2.81 19.86
CA GLU A 874 -6.02 -2.84 18.50
C GLU A 874 -6.90 -3.71 17.60
N LEU A 875 -7.29 -3.17 16.44
CA LEU A 875 -8.08 -3.86 15.44
C LEU A 875 -7.15 -4.35 14.34
N ARG A 876 -7.01 -5.67 14.22
CA ARG A 876 -5.99 -6.31 13.38
C ARG A 876 -6.53 -6.93 12.09
N GLY A 877 -7.85 -7.08 11.97
CA GLY A 877 -8.50 -7.71 10.81
C GLY A 877 -8.47 -6.90 9.51
N PHE A 878 -7.76 -5.78 9.48
CA PHE A 878 -7.81 -4.81 8.39
C PHE A 878 -6.63 -4.94 7.43
N GLU A 879 -6.95 -5.01 6.14
CA GLU A 879 -5.97 -4.91 5.06
C GLU A 879 -5.57 -3.45 4.82
N MET A 880 -4.38 -3.25 4.26
CA MET A 880 -3.89 -1.94 3.88
C MET A 880 -4.73 -1.36 2.72
N PRO A 881 -5.44 -0.24 2.92
CA PRO A 881 -6.21 0.38 1.85
C PRO A 881 -5.29 1.07 0.83
N PRO A 882 -5.61 0.99 -0.47
CA PRO A 882 -4.78 1.56 -1.54
C PRO A 882 -4.76 3.09 -1.57
N HIS A 883 -5.60 3.77 -0.78
CA HIS A 883 -5.70 5.22 -0.76
C HIS A 883 -5.97 5.77 0.65
N ALA A 884 -5.37 6.92 0.97
CA ALA A 884 -5.48 7.57 2.28
C ALA A 884 -6.94 7.82 2.69
N GLN A 885 -7.75 8.33 1.76
CA GLN A 885 -9.17 8.60 2.03
C GLN A 885 -9.97 7.33 2.35
N MET A 886 -9.64 6.18 1.74
CA MET A 886 -10.28 4.90 2.09
C MET A 886 -9.91 4.46 3.52
N SER A 887 -8.63 4.61 3.89
CA SER A 887 -8.16 4.37 5.26
C SER A 887 -8.87 5.28 6.27
N LEU A 888 -9.01 6.56 5.95
CA LEU A 888 -9.68 7.54 6.80
C LEU A 888 -11.18 7.26 6.94
N SER A 889 -11.89 6.92 5.86
CA SER A 889 -13.32 6.54 5.93
C SER A 889 -13.54 5.32 6.83
N GLN A 890 -12.66 4.33 6.77
CA GLN A 890 -12.69 3.16 7.65
C GLN A 890 -12.44 3.56 9.12
N GLN A 891 -11.46 4.41 9.39
CA GLN A 891 -11.20 4.92 10.73
C GLN A 891 -12.36 5.78 11.27
N LEU A 892 -13.04 6.54 10.39
CA LEU A 892 -14.24 7.29 10.74
C LEU A 892 -15.40 6.39 11.17
N LEU A 893 -15.59 5.24 10.50
CA LEU A 893 -16.58 4.24 10.91
C LEU A 893 -16.35 3.81 12.36
N ILE A 894 -15.11 3.52 12.69
CA ILE A 894 -14.70 3.07 14.02
C ILE A 894 -14.93 4.17 15.06
N ARG A 895 -14.56 5.43 14.75
CA ARG A 895 -14.87 6.59 15.60
C ARG A 895 -16.36 6.74 15.84
N ALA A 896 -17.17 6.55 14.80
CA ALA A 896 -18.62 6.64 14.88
C ALA A 896 -19.20 5.55 15.80
N VAL A 897 -18.70 4.32 15.70
CA VAL A 897 -19.07 3.20 16.58
C VAL A 897 -18.74 3.53 18.04
N VAL A 898 -17.52 4.01 18.31
CA VAL A 898 -17.11 4.40 19.66
C VAL A 898 -17.98 5.53 20.20
N ALA A 899 -18.23 6.58 19.40
CA ALA A 899 -19.07 7.71 19.80
C ALA A 899 -20.51 7.28 20.11
N ALA A 900 -21.10 6.44 19.25
CA ALA A 900 -22.46 5.94 19.42
C ALA A 900 -22.62 5.08 20.68
N PHE A 901 -21.68 4.17 20.94
CA PHE A 901 -21.77 3.27 22.09
C PHE A 901 -21.27 3.86 23.39
N TRP A 902 -20.50 4.95 23.33
CA TRP A 902 -20.26 5.78 24.49
C TRP A 902 -21.55 6.48 24.95
N ASP A 903 -22.39 6.97 24.04
CA ASP A 903 -23.68 7.54 24.43
C ASP A 903 -24.66 6.44 24.88
N LYS A 904 -24.86 5.42 24.04
CA LYS A 904 -25.80 4.34 24.27
C LYS A 904 -25.15 2.96 24.03
N PRO A 905 -24.79 2.21 25.07
CA PRO A 905 -24.17 0.90 24.93
C PRO A 905 -25.01 -0.09 24.11
N TYR A 906 -24.36 -0.78 23.18
CA TYR A 906 -24.95 -1.88 22.41
C TYR A 906 -25.03 -3.14 23.28
N ARG A 907 -26.24 -3.70 23.41
CA ARG A 907 -26.56 -4.79 24.35
C ARG A 907 -27.28 -5.98 23.70
N GLU A 908 -27.42 -5.99 22.37
CA GLU A 908 -28.02 -7.13 21.68
C GLU A 908 -27.16 -8.39 21.90
N PRO A 909 -27.78 -9.58 22.01
CA PRO A 909 -27.06 -10.84 22.18
C PRO A 909 -26.24 -11.17 20.93
N LEU A 910 -25.18 -11.97 21.12
CA LEU A 910 -24.33 -12.47 20.05
C LEU A 910 -25.09 -13.45 19.15
N ILE A 911 -25.03 -13.22 17.85
CA ILE A 911 -25.65 -14.11 16.85
C ILE A 911 -24.81 -15.38 16.67
N GLN A 912 -25.46 -16.54 16.63
CA GLN A 912 -24.82 -17.82 16.33
C GLN A 912 -24.79 -18.04 14.81
N TRP A 913 -23.78 -17.53 14.12
CA TRP A 913 -23.70 -17.58 12.66
C TRP A 913 -23.52 -19.00 12.09
N GLY A 914 -22.62 -19.79 12.68
CA GLY A 914 -22.31 -21.13 12.21
C GLY A 914 -21.98 -21.18 10.70
N PRO A 915 -22.49 -22.16 9.94
CA PRO A 915 -22.23 -22.27 8.50
C PRO A 915 -22.67 -21.05 7.66
N MET A 916 -23.62 -20.24 8.14
CA MET A 916 -24.11 -19.08 7.41
C MET A 916 -23.01 -18.03 7.18
N LEU A 917 -22.00 -17.99 8.05
CA LEU A 917 -20.84 -17.11 7.91
C LEU A 917 -20.12 -17.37 6.58
N TYR A 918 -19.83 -18.64 6.30
CA TYR A 918 -19.12 -19.10 5.11
C TYR A 918 -20.00 -19.21 3.85
N ASP A 919 -21.32 -19.30 4.01
CA ASP A 919 -22.25 -19.37 2.87
C ASP A 919 -22.69 -17.99 2.36
N ARG A 920 -23.05 -17.07 3.27
CA ARG A 920 -23.60 -15.75 2.93
C ARG A 920 -22.56 -14.64 3.00
N TYR A 921 -21.86 -14.53 4.13
CA TYR A 921 -21.03 -13.36 4.43
C TYR A 921 -19.64 -13.38 3.77
N LEU A 922 -19.38 -14.39 2.93
CA LEU A 922 -18.28 -14.38 1.98
C LEU A 922 -18.69 -13.84 0.60
N LEU A 923 -19.99 -13.60 0.38
CA LEU A 923 -20.53 -13.07 -0.86
C LEU A 923 -20.79 -11.55 -0.74
N PRO A 924 -20.41 -10.76 -1.77
CA PRO A 924 -20.52 -9.30 -1.79
C PRO A 924 -21.89 -8.75 -1.38
N TYR A 925 -22.98 -9.36 -1.87
CA TYR A 925 -24.35 -8.90 -1.64
C TYR A 925 -24.72 -8.88 -0.15
N PHE A 926 -24.42 -9.97 0.58
CA PHE A 926 -24.78 -10.06 1.99
C PHE A 926 -23.87 -9.20 2.87
N VAL A 927 -22.59 -9.08 2.50
CA VAL A 927 -21.67 -8.13 3.16
C VAL A 927 -22.15 -6.69 2.98
N TRP A 928 -22.56 -6.31 1.77
CA TRP A 928 -23.09 -4.97 1.50
C TRP A 928 -24.42 -4.71 2.21
N GLN A 929 -25.31 -5.71 2.27
CA GLN A 929 -26.57 -5.59 3.00
C GLN A 929 -26.33 -5.41 4.51
N ASP A 930 -25.41 -6.18 5.09
CA ASP A 930 -25.04 -6.05 6.50
C ASP A 930 -24.38 -4.70 6.80
N LEU A 931 -23.55 -4.17 5.89
CA LEU A 931 -23.02 -2.81 6.02
C LEU A 931 -24.14 -1.75 6.02
N LYS A 932 -25.18 -1.90 5.19
CA LYS A 932 -26.34 -1.01 5.21
C LYS A 932 -27.09 -1.10 6.53
N ASP A 933 -27.28 -2.30 7.06
CA ASP A 933 -27.95 -2.52 8.34
C ASP A 933 -27.14 -1.90 9.50
N LEU A 934 -25.82 -2.12 9.49
CA LEU A 934 -24.84 -1.55 10.41
C LEU A 934 -24.87 -0.01 10.41
N THR A 935 -24.69 0.60 9.23
CA THR A 935 -24.67 2.06 9.11
C THR A 935 -26.03 2.67 9.42
N GLY A 936 -27.13 2.00 9.03
CA GLY A 936 -28.48 2.38 9.42
C GLY A 936 -28.71 2.33 10.93
N GLU A 937 -28.07 1.41 11.66
CA GLU A 937 -28.08 1.39 13.11
C GLU A 937 -27.34 2.58 13.72
N LEU A 938 -26.13 2.86 13.24
CA LEU A 938 -25.38 4.04 13.67
C LEU A 938 -26.13 5.34 13.39
N GLN A 939 -26.83 5.45 12.26
CA GLN A 939 -27.67 6.60 11.92
C GLN A 939 -28.86 6.75 12.88
N ARG A 940 -29.49 5.65 13.32
CA ARG A 940 -30.53 5.69 14.38
C ARG A 940 -29.97 6.19 15.72
N LEU A 941 -28.69 6.01 15.97
CA LEU A 941 -27.94 6.57 17.11
C LEU A 941 -27.37 7.98 16.82
N GLY A 942 -27.78 8.59 15.69
CA GLY A 942 -27.43 9.95 15.30
C GLY A 942 -26.07 10.10 14.63
N SER A 943 -25.41 9.02 14.20
CA SER A 943 -24.17 9.10 13.40
C SER A 943 -24.45 9.59 11.97
N PRO A 944 -23.60 10.47 11.40
CA PRO A 944 -23.74 10.94 10.01
C PRO A 944 -23.23 9.93 8.96
N VAL A 945 -22.64 8.80 9.38
CA VAL A 945 -22.00 7.84 8.46
C VAL A 945 -23.02 7.20 7.51
N LYS A 946 -22.67 7.09 6.22
CA LYS A 946 -23.50 6.52 5.14
C LYS A 946 -22.84 5.25 4.57
N SER A 947 -23.64 4.25 4.20
CA SER A 947 -23.15 3.03 3.53
C SER A 947 -22.43 3.33 2.22
N ASP A 948 -22.92 4.31 1.46
CA ASP A 948 -22.43 4.59 0.10
C ASP A 948 -20.99 5.11 0.09
N TRP A 949 -20.49 5.60 1.23
CA TRP A 949 -19.08 5.99 1.39
C TRP A 949 -18.11 4.80 1.36
N TYR A 950 -18.58 3.56 1.45
CA TYR A 950 -17.74 2.37 1.40
C TYR A 950 -17.86 1.61 0.07
N ALA A 951 -18.50 2.21 -0.95
CA ALA A 951 -18.51 1.65 -2.29
C ALA A 951 -17.10 1.40 -2.87
N PRO A 952 -16.08 2.26 -2.63
CA PRO A 952 -14.71 1.96 -3.04
C PRO A 952 -14.12 0.73 -2.34
N HIS A 953 -14.39 0.52 -1.04
CA HIS A 953 -13.97 -0.68 -0.31
C HIS A 953 -14.65 -1.93 -0.86
N HIS A 954 -15.95 -1.83 -1.20
CA HIS A 954 -16.67 -2.92 -1.82
C HIS A 954 -16.10 -3.29 -3.20
N GLU A 955 -15.76 -2.30 -4.04
CA GLU A 955 -15.13 -2.56 -5.34
C GLU A 955 -13.71 -3.11 -5.20
N PHE A 956 -12.92 -2.62 -4.24
CA PHE A 956 -11.59 -3.15 -3.96
C PHE A 956 -11.64 -4.60 -3.46
N ARG A 957 -12.56 -4.91 -2.54
CA ARG A 957 -12.70 -6.25 -1.95
C ARG A 957 -13.37 -7.25 -2.88
N PHE A 958 -14.34 -6.80 -3.66
CA PHE A 958 -15.19 -7.62 -4.52
C PHE A 958 -15.22 -7.07 -5.95
N PRO A 959 -14.07 -6.97 -6.65
CA PRO A 959 -14.01 -6.37 -7.98
C PRO A 959 -14.98 -7.05 -8.95
N LEU A 960 -15.60 -6.22 -9.80
CA LEU A 960 -16.43 -6.67 -10.91
C LEU A 960 -15.60 -7.48 -11.91
N MET A 961 -16.02 -8.71 -12.16
CA MET A 961 -15.41 -9.58 -13.19
C MET A 961 -16.03 -9.30 -14.56
N GLY A 962 -17.34 -9.05 -14.60
CA GLY A 962 -18.05 -8.70 -15.82
C GLY A 962 -19.55 -8.66 -15.64
N GLU A 963 -20.25 -8.08 -16.61
CA GLU A 963 -21.70 -8.02 -16.64
C GLU A 963 -22.27 -8.29 -18.04
N LEU A 964 -23.51 -8.75 -18.07
CA LEU A 964 -24.27 -9.03 -19.28
C LEU A 964 -25.72 -8.56 -19.10
N VAL A 965 -26.26 -7.87 -20.12
CA VAL A 965 -27.69 -7.53 -20.19
C VAL A 965 -28.30 -8.16 -21.43
N VAL A 966 -29.21 -9.13 -21.24
CA VAL A 966 -29.88 -9.86 -22.33
C VAL A 966 -31.35 -10.07 -22.00
N ASP A 967 -32.23 -9.77 -22.96
CA ASP A 967 -33.70 -9.91 -22.84
C ASP A 967 -34.28 -9.25 -21.57
N GLY A 968 -33.72 -8.10 -21.17
CA GLY A 968 -34.14 -7.35 -19.98
C GLY A 968 -33.64 -7.91 -18.64
N VAL A 969 -32.85 -9.00 -18.67
CA VAL A 969 -32.21 -9.59 -17.50
C VAL A 969 -30.76 -9.11 -17.43
N ARG A 970 -30.38 -8.51 -16.30
CA ARG A 970 -28.98 -8.16 -16.01
C ARG A 970 -28.35 -9.26 -15.16
N MET A 971 -27.19 -9.74 -15.55
CA MET A 971 -26.39 -10.72 -14.82
C MET A 971 -25.01 -10.13 -14.55
N GLU A 972 -24.67 -10.01 -13.28
CA GLU A 972 -23.42 -9.42 -12.79
C GLU A 972 -22.59 -10.49 -12.08
N LEU A 973 -21.32 -10.62 -12.45
CA LEU A 973 -20.36 -11.53 -11.84
C LEU A 973 -19.31 -10.73 -11.07
N ARG A 974 -19.19 -11.01 -9.78
CA ARG A 974 -18.17 -10.39 -8.90
C ARG A 974 -17.33 -11.46 -8.24
N SER A 975 -16.06 -11.15 -8.01
CA SER A 975 -15.24 -11.95 -7.11
C SER A 975 -15.83 -11.96 -5.70
N ALA A 976 -15.60 -13.05 -4.98
CA ALA A 976 -16.07 -13.26 -3.63
C ALA A 976 -14.95 -13.84 -2.77
N ILE A 977 -15.14 -13.85 -1.45
CA ILE A 977 -14.12 -14.33 -0.51
C ILE A 977 -14.11 -15.86 -0.53
N GLU A 978 -12.92 -16.44 -0.62
CA GLU A 978 -12.70 -17.86 -0.37
C GLU A 978 -11.55 -18.02 0.64
N PRO A 979 -11.80 -18.59 1.83
CA PRO A 979 -10.76 -18.83 2.83
C PRO A 979 -9.72 -19.80 2.29
N TRP A 980 -8.44 -19.48 2.46
CA TRP A 980 -7.38 -20.43 2.15
C TRP A 980 -7.03 -21.24 3.38
N TYR A 981 -7.23 -22.55 3.29
CA TYR A 981 -6.99 -23.42 4.43
C TYR A 981 -5.52 -23.80 4.54
N VAL A 982 -4.98 -23.70 5.76
CA VAL A 982 -3.67 -24.24 6.09
C VAL A 982 -3.73 -25.77 6.07
N MET A 983 -2.83 -26.38 5.30
CA MET A 983 -2.68 -27.81 5.11
C MET A 983 -1.87 -28.45 6.25
N GLY A 984 -1.84 -29.78 6.27
CA GLY A 984 -1.05 -30.54 7.24
C GLY A 984 0.45 -30.18 7.21
N GLU A 985 1.08 -30.30 8.37
CA GLU A 985 2.51 -30.07 8.59
C GLU A 985 3.40 -31.05 7.82
N GLU A 986 4.53 -30.57 7.31
CA GLU A 986 5.53 -31.41 6.67
C GLU A 986 6.98 -31.05 7.03
N PRO A 987 7.89 -32.04 7.05
CA PRO A 987 9.31 -31.81 7.27
C PRO A 987 9.96 -31.12 6.06
N GLY A 988 10.49 -29.92 6.26
CA GLY A 988 11.32 -29.16 5.32
C GLY A 988 12.80 -29.14 5.76
N SER A 989 13.69 -28.67 4.88
CA SER A 989 15.16 -28.65 5.09
C SER A 989 15.65 -27.83 6.29
N GLY A 990 14.79 -27.02 6.90
CA GLY A 990 15.10 -26.20 8.08
C GLY A 990 14.02 -26.19 9.17
N GLY A 991 13.00 -27.05 9.10
CA GLY A 991 11.88 -27.08 10.04
C GLY A 991 10.58 -27.58 9.43
N THR A 992 9.47 -27.45 10.16
CA THR A 992 8.14 -27.86 9.68
C THR A 992 7.51 -26.74 8.86
N ALA A 993 7.11 -27.01 7.61
CA ALA A 993 6.39 -26.07 6.77
C ALA A 993 4.89 -26.40 6.75
N ARG A 994 4.04 -25.38 6.67
CA ARG A 994 2.59 -25.52 6.50
C ARG A 994 2.19 -24.84 5.19
N PHE A 995 1.73 -25.64 4.24
CA PHE A 995 1.28 -25.14 2.94
C PHE A 995 -0.14 -24.55 3.07
N VAL A 996 -0.53 -23.66 2.16
CA VAL A 996 -1.88 -23.08 2.12
C VAL A 996 -2.53 -23.46 0.80
N ASP A 997 -3.77 -23.94 0.84
CA ASP A 997 -4.51 -24.28 -0.37
C ASP A 997 -5.18 -23.04 -0.98
N SER A 998 -4.52 -22.44 -1.96
CA SER A 998 -5.02 -21.30 -2.76
C SER A 998 -5.62 -21.71 -4.11
N SER A 999 -5.94 -23.00 -4.29
CA SER A 999 -6.48 -23.53 -5.56
C SER A 999 -7.96 -23.23 -5.80
N LEU A 1000 -8.68 -22.84 -4.74
CA LEU A 1000 -10.12 -22.61 -4.76
C LEU A 1000 -10.40 -21.12 -4.79
N GLU A 1001 -11.39 -20.77 -5.61
CA GLU A 1001 -11.93 -19.42 -5.70
C GLU A 1001 -13.44 -19.46 -5.56
N ARG A 1002 -14.00 -18.28 -5.27
CA ARG A 1002 -15.43 -18.05 -5.19
C ARG A 1002 -15.81 -16.81 -5.97
N MET A 1003 -16.96 -16.87 -6.61
CA MET A 1003 -17.62 -15.73 -7.21
C MET A 1003 -19.08 -15.63 -6.79
N GLN A 1004 -19.63 -14.44 -6.89
CA GLN A 1004 -21.06 -14.18 -6.77
C GLN A 1004 -21.66 -13.90 -8.13
N ILE A 1005 -22.84 -14.45 -8.35
CA ILE A 1005 -23.73 -14.10 -9.46
C ILE A 1005 -24.92 -13.35 -8.87
N LEU A 1006 -25.13 -12.12 -9.32
CA LEU A 1006 -26.32 -11.33 -9.03
C LEU A 1006 -27.11 -11.16 -10.32
N VAL A 1007 -28.39 -11.52 -10.28
CA VAL A 1007 -29.30 -11.41 -11.43
C VAL A 1007 -30.42 -10.45 -11.08
N GLU A 1008 -30.78 -9.56 -12.00
CA GLU A 1008 -31.85 -8.58 -11.86
C GLU A 1008 -32.81 -8.65 -13.06
N GLY A 1009 -34.10 -8.42 -12.83
CA GLY A 1009 -35.12 -8.44 -13.89
C GLY A 1009 -35.52 -9.84 -14.37
N MET A 1010 -35.13 -10.91 -13.68
CA MET A 1010 -35.39 -12.28 -14.11
C MET A 1010 -36.73 -12.82 -13.60
N ASP A 1011 -37.58 -13.34 -14.51
CA ASP A 1011 -38.72 -14.19 -14.15
C ASP A 1011 -38.25 -15.64 -13.93
N PRO A 1012 -38.26 -16.16 -12.69
CA PRO A 1012 -37.79 -17.52 -12.39
C PRO A 1012 -38.69 -18.63 -12.97
N GLY A 1013 -39.89 -18.30 -13.46
CA GLY A 1013 -40.76 -19.21 -14.19
C GLY A 1013 -40.44 -19.30 -15.69
N ARG A 1014 -39.75 -18.30 -16.25
CA ARG A 1014 -39.33 -18.26 -17.65
C ARG A 1014 -37.86 -18.61 -17.84
N TYR A 1015 -36.99 -18.09 -16.98
CA TYR A 1015 -35.55 -18.27 -17.13
C TYR A 1015 -34.92 -19.07 -15.99
N ALA A 1016 -33.77 -19.67 -16.30
CA ALA A 1016 -32.82 -20.16 -15.32
C ALA A 1016 -31.41 -19.77 -15.73
N VAL A 1017 -30.59 -19.39 -14.75
CA VAL A 1017 -29.14 -19.30 -14.96
C VAL A 1017 -28.54 -20.67 -14.74
N THR A 1018 -27.67 -21.08 -15.65
CA THR A 1018 -26.90 -22.33 -15.53
C THR A 1018 -25.41 -22.06 -15.56
N CYS A 1019 -24.64 -22.93 -14.90
CA CYS A 1019 -23.18 -23.00 -14.98
C CYS A 1019 -22.83 -24.44 -15.37
N PHE A 1020 -22.13 -24.64 -16.49
CA PHE A 1020 -21.93 -25.98 -17.09
C PHE A 1020 -23.23 -26.78 -17.27
N GLY A 1021 -24.32 -26.11 -17.62
CA GLY A 1021 -25.65 -26.73 -17.75
C GLY A 1021 -26.32 -27.12 -16.44
N HIS A 1022 -25.65 -26.98 -15.29
CA HIS A 1022 -26.25 -27.15 -13.97
C HIS A 1022 -26.95 -25.87 -13.53
N ARG A 1023 -28.17 -26.00 -13.00
CA ARG A 1023 -28.95 -24.85 -12.53
C ARG A 1023 -28.28 -24.20 -11.32
N VAL A 1024 -28.00 -22.89 -11.42
CA VAL A 1024 -27.46 -22.10 -10.31
C VAL A 1024 -28.57 -21.87 -9.26
N PRO A 1025 -28.30 -22.10 -7.95
CA PRO A 1025 -29.29 -21.97 -6.89
C PRO A 1025 -29.51 -20.50 -6.48
N LEU A 1026 -30.11 -19.69 -7.37
CA LEU A 1026 -30.39 -18.27 -7.11
C LEU A 1026 -31.36 -18.08 -5.93
N HIS A 1027 -30.87 -17.41 -4.89
CA HIS A 1027 -31.62 -17.03 -3.69
C HIS A 1027 -32.26 -15.65 -3.86
N LYS A 1028 -33.52 -15.51 -3.48
CA LYS A 1028 -34.24 -14.23 -3.57
C LYS A 1028 -33.70 -13.23 -2.55
N THR A 1029 -33.47 -12.00 -2.99
CA THR A 1029 -32.88 -10.92 -2.21
C THR A 1029 -33.91 -10.06 -1.45
N GLY A 1030 -35.20 -10.23 -1.76
CA GLY A 1030 -36.30 -9.37 -1.27
C GLY A 1030 -36.80 -8.39 -2.33
N VAL A 1031 -36.00 -8.13 -3.38
CA VAL A 1031 -36.42 -7.38 -4.57
C VAL A 1031 -37.02 -8.35 -5.60
N THR A 1032 -38.18 -7.99 -6.14
CA THR A 1032 -38.86 -8.82 -7.15
C THR A 1032 -38.01 -8.97 -8.40
N GLY A 1033 -37.78 -10.20 -8.84
CA GLY A 1033 -36.97 -10.50 -10.02
C GLY A 1033 -35.45 -10.41 -9.80
N GLN A 1034 -35.01 -10.23 -8.55
CA GLN A 1034 -33.58 -10.25 -8.19
C GLN A 1034 -33.23 -11.54 -7.44
N GLY A 1035 -32.08 -12.13 -7.78
CA GLY A 1035 -31.56 -13.32 -7.14
C GLY A 1035 -30.04 -13.35 -7.07
N VAL A 1036 -29.51 -13.96 -6.03
CA VAL A 1036 -28.06 -14.06 -5.77
C VAL A 1036 -27.64 -15.51 -5.50
N ALA A 1037 -26.48 -15.91 -5.97
CA ALA A 1037 -25.86 -17.19 -5.63
C ALA A 1037 -24.34 -17.07 -5.58
N GLY A 1038 -23.71 -17.91 -4.76
CA GLY A 1038 -22.27 -18.14 -4.82
C GLY A 1038 -21.93 -19.31 -5.75
N VAL A 1039 -20.80 -19.24 -6.43
CA VAL A 1039 -20.21 -20.38 -7.14
C VAL A 1039 -18.78 -20.56 -6.63
N LYS A 1040 -18.51 -21.73 -6.05
CA LYS A 1040 -17.18 -22.15 -5.59
C LYS A 1040 -16.59 -23.14 -6.58
N TYR A 1041 -15.36 -22.89 -7.01
CA TYR A 1041 -14.72 -23.67 -8.06
C TYR A 1041 -13.21 -23.79 -7.85
N ARG A 1042 -12.58 -24.75 -8.54
CA ARG A 1042 -11.12 -24.88 -8.58
C ARG A 1042 -10.60 -24.10 -9.78
N ALA A 1043 -9.80 -23.07 -9.50
CA ALA A 1043 -9.26 -22.16 -10.51
C ALA A 1043 -7.97 -22.72 -11.14
N TRP A 1044 -7.13 -23.38 -10.34
CA TRP A 1044 -5.89 -24.03 -10.77
C TRP A 1044 -5.62 -25.26 -9.90
N GLN A 1045 -4.65 -26.10 -10.27
CA GLN A 1045 -4.36 -27.36 -9.55
C GLN A 1045 -2.90 -27.42 -9.10
N PRO A 1046 -2.58 -26.98 -7.87
CA PRO A 1046 -1.26 -27.21 -7.30
C PRO A 1046 -1.03 -28.70 -7.08
N PRO A 1047 0.25 -29.14 -7.01
CA PRO A 1047 0.60 -30.49 -6.58
C PRO A 1047 0.02 -30.85 -5.22
N ARG A 1048 -0.29 -29.85 -4.38
CA ARG A 1048 -0.86 -29.99 -3.04
C ARG A 1048 -2.09 -29.11 -2.89
N CYS A 1049 -3.24 -29.73 -2.74
CA CYS A 1049 -4.51 -29.08 -2.44
C CYS A 1049 -5.44 -30.07 -1.72
N LEU A 1050 -6.52 -29.53 -1.15
CA LEU A 1050 -7.66 -30.33 -0.71
C LEU A 1050 -8.32 -30.99 -1.91
N HIS A 1051 -8.63 -32.29 -1.80
CA HIS A 1051 -9.28 -33.09 -2.85
C HIS A 1051 -8.52 -33.10 -4.19
N PRO A 1052 -7.28 -33.63 -4.23
CA PRO A 1052 -6.39 -33.52 -5.39
C PRO A 1052 -6.87 -34.27 -6.64
N THR A 1053 -7.88 -35.15 -6.51
CA THR A 1053 -8.48 -35.89 -7.64
C THR A 1053 -9.51 -35.08 -8.43
N ILE A 1054 -9.92 -33.91 -7.92
CA ILE A 1054 -10.88 -33.01 -8.59
C ILE A 1054 -10.06 -32.01 -9.40
N GLY A 1055 -10.24 -32.01 -10.73
CA GLY A 1055 -9.51 -31.15 -11.66
C GLY A 1055 -9.93 -29.67 -11.61
N ILE A 1056 -9.36 -28.88 -12.52
CA ILE A 1056 -9.68 -27.46 -12.72
C ILE A 1056 -11.07 -27.35 -13.34
N HIS A 1057 -11.87 -26.39 -12.89
CA HIS A 1057 -13.22 -26.16 -13.40
C HIS A 1057 -13.30 -25.05 -14.44
N THR A 1058 -12.29 -24.20 -14.62
CA THR A 1058 -12.33 -23.09 -15.57
C THR A 1058 -11.96 -23.53 -17.00
N PRO A 1059 -12.49 -22.87 -18.05
CA PRO A 1059 -13.35 -21.68 -18.03
C PRO A 1059 -14.81 -21.96 -17.67
N LEU A 1060 -15.42 -21.09 -16.86
CA LEU A 1060 -16.81 -21.21 -16.41
C LEU A 1060 -17.77 -20.65 -17.46
N GLN A 1061 -18.64 -21.48 -18.00
CA GLN A 1061 -19.71 -21.07 -18.93
C GLN A 1061 -21.00 -20.80 -18.17
N PHE A 1062 -21.51 -19.57 -18.26
CA PHE A 1062 -22.81 -19.17 -17.73
C PHE A 1062 -23.81 -18.91 -18.86
N ASP A 1063 -25.00 -19.50 -18.76
CA ASP A 1063 -26.07 -19.30 -19.74
C ASP A 1063 -27.36 -18.87 -19.05
N LEU A 1064 -28.01 -17.84 -19.60
CA LEU A 1064 -29.41 -17.52 -19.32
C LEU A 1064 -30.29 -18.36 -20.25
N VAL A 1065 -30.93 -19.39 -19.70
CA VAL A 1065 -31.72 -20.35 -20.48
C VAL A 1065 -33.20 -20.01 -20.38
N ASP A 1066 -33.87 -19.81 -21.52
CA ASP A 1066 -35.34 -19.77 -21.56
C ASP A 1066 -35.88 -21.21 -21.42
N LEU A 1067 -36.57 -21.48 -20.31
CA LEU A 1067 -37.05 -22.81 -19.94
C LEU A 1067 -38.13 -23.35 -20.89
N LYS A 1068 -38.84 -22.49 -21.62
CA LYS A 1068 -39.84 -22.88 -22.61
C LYS A 1068 -39.19 -23.20 -23.94
N ALA A 1069 -38.27 -22.34 -24.39
CA ALA A 1069 -37.54 -22.53 -25.64
C ALA A 1069 -36.44 -23.61 -25.51
N ARG A 1070 -36.00 -23.90 -24.29
CA ARG A 1070 -34.88 -24.79 -23.96
C ARG A 1070 -33.61 -24.41 -24.69
N ARG A 1071 -33.32 -23.11 -24.75
CA ARG A 1071 -32.14 -22.55 -25.41
C ARG A 1071 -31.57 -21.42 -24.58
N SER A 1072 -30.26 -21.24 -24.68
CA SER A 1072 -29.60 -20.04 -24.17
C SER A 1072 -30.09 -18.83 -24.98
N VAL A 1073 -30.52 -17.77 -24.29
CA VAL A 1073 -30.82 -16.47 -24.92
C VAL A 1073 -29.59 -15.56 -24.94
N GLY A 1074 -28.55 -15.93 -24.18
CA GLY A 1074 -27.28 -15.25 -24.05
C GLY A 1074 -26.56 -15.71 -22.78
N GLY A 1075 -25.26 -15.49 -22.74
CA GLY A 1075 -24.41 -15.97 -21.66
C GLY A 1075 -23.07 -15.24 -21.61
N CYS A 1076 -22.21 -15.70 -20.73
CA CYS A 1076 -20.85 -15.20 -20.60
C CYS A 1076 -19.91 -16.32 -20.18
N THR A 1077 -18.63 -16.15 -20.49
CA THR A 1077 -17.56 -17.08 -20.10
C THR A 1077 -16.56 -16.35 -19.23
N TYR A 1078 -16.19 -16.98 -18.11
CA TYR A 1078 -15.13 -16.49 -17.23
C TYR A 1078 -13.93 -17.45 -17.24
N HIS A 1079 -12.73 -16.89 -17.38
CA HIS A 1079 -11.48 -17.64 -17.40
C HIS A 1079 -10.64 -17.34 -16.16
N ALA A 1080 -10.15 -18.38 -15.47
CA ALA A 1080 -9.24 -18.16 -14.33
C ALA A 1080 -7.86 -17.66 -14.78
N VAL A 1081 -7.43 -18.01 -15.99
CA VAL A 1081 -6.20 -17.56 -16.63
C VAL A 1081 -6.54 -16.94 -17.97
N HIS A 1082 -5.59 -16.25 -18.60
CA HIS A 1082 -5.83 -15.63 -19.91
C HIS A 1082 -6.30 -16.69 -20.95
N PRO A 1083 -7.39 -16.43 -21.71
CA PRO A 1083 -7.99 -17.41 -22.64
C PRO A 1083 -7.02 -17.87 -23.73
N GLY A 1084 -6.12 -16.99 -24.16
CA GLY A 1084 -5.04 -17.32 -25.11
C GLY A 1084 -3.91 -18.21 -24.55
N GLY A 1085 -4.00 -18.70 -23.31
CA GLY A 1085 -2.97 -19.53 -22.68
C GLY A 1085 -1.72 -18.78 -22.23
N VAL A 1086 -1.78 -17.44 -22.16
CA VAL A 1086 -0.69 -16.60 -21.66
C VAL A 1086 -0.61 -16.74 -20.15
N CYS A 1087 0.43 -17.41 -19.67
CA CYS A 1087 0.83 -17.35 -18.27
C CYS A 1087 1.94 -16.30 -18.15
N SER A 1088 1.65 -15.20 -17.45
CA SER A 1088 2.67 -14.21 -17.14
C SER A 1088 3.54 -14.75 -16.02
N ASP A 1089 4.85 -14.84 -16.26
CA ASP A 1089 5.82 -15.18 -15.21
C ASP A 1089 6.18 -13.97 -14.33
N ASN A 1090 5.77 -12.77 -14.76
CA ASN A 1090 6.01 -11.50 -14.08
C ASN A 1090 4.70 -10.88 -13.58
N PHE A 1091 4.78 -10.19 -12.44
CA PHE A 1091 3.66 -9.42 -11.92
C PHE A 1091 3.40 -8.19 -12.79
N PRO A 1092 2.16 -7.65 -12.76
CA PRO A 1092 1.85 -6.42 -13.47
C PRO A 1092 2.77 -5.26 -13.04
N ILE A 1093 3.28 -4.50 -14.01
CA ILE A 1093 4.17 -3.36 -13.74
C ILE A 1093 3.40 -2.14 -13.20
N ASN A 1094 2.09 -2.07 -13.43
CA ASN A 1094 1.23 -1.00 -12.96
C ASN A 1094 -0.26 -1.41 -12.95
N ALA A 1095 -1.11 -0.55 -12.38
CA ALA A 1095 -2.54 -0.75 -12.28
C ALA A 1095 -3.27 -0.89 -13.64
N LYS A 1096 -2.79 -0.23 -14.71
CA LYS A 1096 -3.39 -0.34 -16.06
C LYS A 1096 -3.17 -1.73 -16.64
N GLU A 1097 -1.96 -2.27 -16.52
CA GLU A 1097 -1.67 -3.64 -16.93
C GLU A 1097 -2.49 -4.63 -16.11
N ALA A 1098 -2.54 -4.46 -14.78
CA ALA A 1098 -3.34 -5.30 -13.90
C ALA A 1098 -4.83 -5.29 -14.30
N GLU A 1099 -5.39 -4.12 -14.62
CA GLU A 1099 -6.77 -3.99 -15.10
C GLU A 1099 -6.98 -4.69 -16.45
N SER A 1100 -6.06 -4.53 -17.40
CA SER A 1100 -6.16 -5.21 -18.70
C SER A 1100 -6.15 -6.73 -18.56
N ARG A 1101 -5.31 -7.29 -17.68
CA ARG A 1101 -5.26 -8.75 -17.40
C ARG A 1101 -6.58 -9.25 -16.82
N ARG A 1102 -7.25 -8.46 -15.97
CA ARG A 1102 -8.57 -8.81 -15.42
C ARG A 1102 -9.67 -8.72 -16.50
N ALA A 1103 -9.66 -7.68 -17.32
CA ALA A 1103 -10.65 -7.48 -18.37
C ALA A 1103 -10.61 -8.60 -19.42
N ALA A 1104 -9.42 -9.08 -19.78
CA ALA A 1104 -9.22 -10.17 -20.74
C ALA A 1104 -9.76 -11.55 -20.29
N ARG A 1105 -10.18 -11.69 -19.02
CA ARG A 1105 -10.68 -12.96 -18.44
C ARG A 1105 -12.19 -13.12 -18.56
N PHE A 1106 -12.90 -12.15 -19.14
CA PHE A 1106 -14.35 -12.18 -19.24
C PHE A 1106 -14.82 -11.97 -20.69
N ASP A 1107 -15.56 -12.94 -21.21
CA ASP A 1107 -16.19 -12.86 -22.53
C ASP A 1107 -17.71 -12.70 -22.37
N ALA A 1108 -18.23 -11.54 -22.77
CA ALA A 1108 -19.66 -11.29 -22.83
C ALA A 1108 -20.28 -11.89 -24.11
N PHE A 1109 -21.58 -12.21 -24.06
CA PHE A 1109 -22.37 -12.72 -25.18
C PHE A 1109 -21.90 -14.05 -25.76
N THR A 1110 -21.20 -14.87 -24.98
CA THR A 1110 -20.98 -16.28 -25.31
C THR A 1110 -22.28 -17.07 -25.08
N MET A 1111 -22.50 -18.16 -25.81
CA MET A 1111 -23.70 -18.98 -25.59
C MET A 1111 -23.43 -20.45 -25.85
N THR A 1112 -24.01 -21.30 -25.02
CA THR A 1112 -24.10 -22.74 -25.31
C THR A 1112 -25.14 -22.96 -26.40
N GLY A 1113 -24.70 -23.45 -27.56
CA GLY A 1113 -25.60 -23.78 -28.68
C GLY A 1113 -26.39 -25.07 -28.44
N GLY A 1114 -27.56 -25.18 -29.08
CA GLY A 1114 -28.40 -26.38 -29.04
C GLY A 1114 -29.56 -26.33 -28.04
N GLU A 1115 -30.21 -27.48 -27.83
CA GLU A 1115 -31.24 -27.64 -26.79
C GLU A 1115 -30.59 -27.89 -25.43
N ILE A 1116 -30.94 -27.09 -24.43
CA ILE A 1116 -30.42 -27.17 -23.06
C ILE A 1116 -31.53 -27.67 -22.14
N VAL A 1117 -31.34 -28.86 -21.58
CA VAL A 1117 -32.22 -29.42 -20.56
C VAL A 1117 -31.71 -28.99 -19.19
N VAL A 1118 -32.37 -28.00 -18.59
CA VAL A 1118 -32.01 -27.53 -17.25
C VAL A 1118 -32.58 -28.49 -16.19
N PRO A 1119 -31.75 -29.18 -15.40
CA PRO A 1119 -32.25 -30.03 -14.33
C PRO A 1119 -32.95 -29.19 -13.26
N ASN A 1120 -33.99 -29.76 -12.63
CA ASN A 1120 -34.56 -29.17 -11.43
C ASN A 1120 -33.54 -29.23 -10.30
N LEU A 1121 -33.51 -28.18 -9.46
CA LEU A 1121 -32.71 -28.22 -8.24
C LEU A 1121 -33.19 -29.38 -7.36
N PRO A 1122 -32.28 -30.13 -6.73
CA PRO A 1122 -32.68 -31.12 -5.75
C PRO A 1122 -33.51 -30.44 -4.65
N PRO A 1123 -34.57 -31.09 -4.14
CA PRO A 1123 -35.33 -30.55 -3.03
C PRO A 1123 -34.38 -30.34 -1.85
N VAL A 1124 -34.43 -29.17 -1.21
CA VAL A 1124 -33.64 -28.90 -0.01
C VAL A 1124 -34.14 -29.84 1.10
N VAL A 1125 -33.34 -30.85 1.45
CA VAL A 1125 -33.67 -31.84 2.48
C VAL A 1125 -33.06 -31.39 3.81
N GLY A 1126 -33.86 -30.84 4.72
CA GLY A 1126 -33.40 -30.43 6.06
C GLY A 1126 -32.49 -29.19 6.06
N SER A 1127 -31.58 -29.11 7.03
CA SER A 1127 -30.62 -28.02 7.19
C SER A 1127 -29.38 -28.23 6.30
N GLU A 1128 -29.51 -28.01 4.99
CA GLU A 1128 -28.31 -27.90 4.13
C GLU A 1128 -27.43 -26.75 4.66
N PRO A 1129 -26.13 -26.98 4.94
CA PRO A 1129 -25.27 -25.97 5.54
C PRO A 1129 -24.89 -24.83 4.59
N TYR A 1130 -24.91 -25.07 3.27
CA TYR A 1130 -24.54 -24.09 2.23
C TYR A 1130 -25.63 -23.97 1.15
N PRO A 1131 -26.82 -23.44 1.48
CA PRO A 1131 -27.90 -23.34 0.52
C PRO A 1131 -27.61 -22.34 -0.60
N VAL A 1132 -26.88 -21.25 -0.33
CA VAL A 1132 -26.67 -20.14 -1.28
C VAL A 1132 -25.54 -20.40 -2.27
N THR A 1133 -24.54 -21.18 -1.87
CA THR A 1133 -23.34 -21.44 -2.67
C THR A 1133 -23.40 -22.80 -3.37
N MET A 1134 -23.26 -22.79 -4.69
CA MET A 1134 -23.01 -24.00 -5.48
C MET A 1134 -21.51 -24.34 -5.49
N ASP A 1135 -21.15 -25.48 -4.91
CA ASP A 1135 -19.77 -25.99 -4.93
C ASP A 1135 -19.58 -26.99 -6.09
N LEU A 1136 -18.86 -26.57 -7.14
CA LEU A 1136 -18.64 -27.39 -8.33
C LEU A 1136 -17.85 -28.67 -8.03
N ARG A 1137 -17.14 -28.75 -6.90
CA ARG A 1137 -16.42 -29.96 -6.48
C ARG A 1137 -17.36 -31.13 -6.11
N ARG A 1138 -18.65 -30.84 -5.91
CA ARG A 1138 -19.69 -31.84 -5.58
C ARG A 1138 -20.46 -32.34 -6.81
N LEU A 1139 -20.21 -31.77 -8.00
CA LEU A 1139 -20.95 -32.06 -9.23
C LEU A 1139 -20.31 -33.18 -10.06
#